data_AF-A0A9X2SH75-F1
#
_entry.id   AF-A0A9X2SH75-F1
#
_cell.length_a   1.000
_cell.length_b   1.000
_cell.length_c   1.000
_cell.angle_alpha   90.00
_cell.angle_beta   90.00
_cell.angle_gamma   90.00
#
_symmetry.space_group_name_H-M   'P 1'
#
loop_
_entity.id
_entity.type
_entity.pdbx_description
1 polymer ?
#
loop_
_entity_poly.entity_id
_entity_poly.type
_entity_poly.pdbx_seq_one_letter_code
_entity_poly.pdbx_strand_id
1 'polypeptide(L)'
;MSPEQRRRLVIAAAAVALVLALVVGFLVWPTDSREAGSASTASPAEVGAAAADALAAWPAAALAVSYWPSQSAEDETPVTEADLTVTADGKAAGTLREPEVGTAQAAWSSGDLYLNGDAEFWAAQEPQRAHDLSSAGRWVKPEKRSGYYLLDSFGVDAATLTPKALADLVRAITSDPSVEQAEPQPVEGGRTATAYTADDWTVLIEDAAPRTVLGLGGNPHSSESTVHPAAWHPTTPAIARPAVLRPAQDEPDDHYSSPYLSVRPRPADPAKAAEVPSTVAGAASAATPPGPDSGESATKKGPDFQVDEDSPALCDKPTCVHVFQVTNAGSEAADATLYTNDPGSPGQPNPLGTLKPGESRSVTFSHGNLARPGQTVNYTVNVWVYSSALYGPDPEVPTRLRDRGLEPDKQSELSSVDAPLRPAATRLLDAMTRSVPPSDPGAGNINASALKALDNANRLKRLPLLAKVLDSGRLQNPDDLRRLVAENNTIGKYRELEQVAHLLQADPTARVWFNGKYPAPDGEYKADAIYTGTENGKPVRRCVQIKTGLGERSLTRNLRDGAEQLNGQKTDSDELCPPGFERVLQVYLEPTVGVALHDATRDALEAYFKDKRRQQFRQNMCDENGKVRVDRLVVINSVGVHQWTDLRNSLGIPC
;
A
#
# COMPACT_ATOMS: atom_id res chain seq x y z
N MET A 1 -49.60 32.42 73.75
CA MET A 1 -48.39 32.12 72.98
C MET A 1 -48.06 33.33 72.12
N SER A 2 -46.93 34.00 72.36
CA SER A 2 -46.62 35.29 71.73
C SER A 2 -46.33 35.13 70.23
N PRO A 3 -46.49 36.19 69.41
CA PRO A 3 -46.14 36.16 67.99
C PRO A 3 -44.70 35.68 67.74
N GLU A 4 -43.78 36.02 68.65
CA GLU A 4 -42.38 35.55 68.62
C GLU A 4 -42.24 34.05 68.93
N GLN A 5 -43.05 33.50 69.83
CA GLN A 5 -43.05 32.06 70.11
C GLN A 5 -43.58 31.25 68.91
N ARG A 6 -44.60 31.77 68.19
CA ARG A 6 -45.07 31.14 66.95
C ARG A 6 -44.01 31.20 65.85
N ARG A 7 -43.28 32.33 65.74
CA ARG A 7 -42.20 32.49 64.77
C ARG A 7 -41.03 31.55 65.05
N ARG A 8 -40.66 31.35 66.32
CA ARG A 8 -39.60 30.39 66.71
C ARG A 8 -40.01 28.94 66.48
N LEU A 9 -41.27 28.59 66.68
CA LEU A 9 -41.76 27.23 66.42
C LEU A 9 -41.87 26.91 64.92
N VAL A 10 -42.25 27.89 64.10
CA VAL A 10 -42.24 27.75 62.63
C VAL A 10 -40.81 27.66 62.09
N ILE A 11 -39.87 28.44 62.63
CA ILE A 11 -38.45 28.36 62.24
C ILE A 11 -37.83 27.02 62.70
N ALA A 12 -38.16 26.54 63.90
CA ALA A 12 -37.70 25.24 64.37
C ALA A 12 -38.29 24.07 63.57
N ALA A 13 -39.58 24.13 63.22
CA ALA A 13 -40.23 23.12 62.37
C ALA A 13 -39.68 23.15 60.94
N ALA A 14 -39.39 24.33 60.38
CA ALA A 14 -38.76 24.48 59.07
C ALA A 14 -37.31 23.98 59.08
N ALA A 15 -36.55 24.23 60.14
CA ALA A 15 -35.18 23.72 60.29
C ALA A 15 -35.14 22.20 60.43
N VAL A 16 -36.06 21.61 61.20
CA VAL A 16 -36.17 20.15 61.33
C VAL A 16 -36.63 19.50 60.03
N ALA A 17 -37.57 20.11 59.30
CA ALA A 17 -37.98 19.64 57.98
C ALA A 17 -36.87 19.77 56.93
N LEU A 18 -36.05 20.83 56.99
CA LEU A 18 -34.89 21.00 56.10
C LEU A 18 -33.78 19.99 56.40
N VAL A 19 -33.52 19.70 57.68
CA VAL A 19 -32.54 18.69 58.10
C VAL A 19 -33.02 17.28 57.75
N LEU A 20 -34.31 16.97 57.90
CA LEU A 20 -34.88 15.70 57.44
C LEU A 20 -34.89 15.57 55.91
N ALA A 21 -35.16 16.66 55.16
CA ALA A 21 -35.05 16.66 53.71
C ALA A 21 -33.60 16.53 53.23
N LEU A 22 -32.62 17.09 53.97
CA LEU A 22 -31.20 16.91 53.71
C LEU A 22 -30.72 15.49 54.05
N VAL A 23 -31.19 14.88 55.14
CA VAL A 23 -30.80 13.51 55.52
C VAL A 23 -31.45 12.47 54.60
N VAL A 24 -32.70 12.67 54.17
CA VAL A 24 -33.35 11.81 53.16
C VAL A 24 -32.78 12.07 51.76
N GLY A 25 -32.40 13.31 51.43
CA GLY A 25 -31.69 13.64 50.20
C GLY A 25 -30.27 13.08 50.14
N PHE A 26 -29.58 12.95 51.28
CA PHE A 26 -28.25 12.35 51.37
C PHE A 26 -28.27 10.81 51.41
N LEU A 27 -29.41 10.20 51.78
CA LEU A 27 -29.63 8.74 51.71
C LEU A 27 -30.19 8.28 50.35
N VAL A 28 -30.62 9.21 49.49
CA VAL A 28 -31.21 8.93 48.16
C VAL A 28 -30.42 9.61 47.02
N TRP A 29 -29.25 10.19 47.31
CA TRP A 29 -28.25 10.47 46.28
C TRP A 29 -27.14 9.43 46.31
N PRO A 30 -26.80 8.82 45.16
CA PRO A 30 -25.73 7.86 45.08
C PRO A 30 -24.42 8.62 45.33
N THR A 31 -23.85 8.41 46.51
CA THR A 31 -22.42 8.57 46.70
C THR A 31 -21.75 7.53 45.82
N ASP A 32 -21.47 7.90 44.57
CA ASP A 32 -20.52 7.21 43.69
C ASP A 32 -19.14 7.31 44.34
N SER A 33 -18.96 6.41 45.30
CA SER A 33 -17.69 5.87 45.67
C SER A 33 -17.08 5.36 44.36
N ARG A 34 -15.95 5.95 43.96
CA ARG A 34 -15.03 5.37 42.99
C ARG A 34 -14.60 3.99 43.51
N GLU A 35 -15.47 3.01 43.35
CA GLU A 35 -15.07 1.62 43.26
C GLU A 35 -14.35 1.48 41.92
N ALA A 36 -13.15 0.90 42.00
CA ALA A 36 -12.42 0.42 40.86
C ALA A 36 -13.38 -0.35 39.94
N GLY A 37 -13.36 -0.02 38.64
CA GLY A 37 -14.33 -0.47 37.65
C GLY A 37 -14.79 -1.90 37.87
N SER A 38 -16.08 -2.05 38.15
CA SER A 38 -16.76 -3.33 38.14
C SER A 38 -16.61 -3.88 36.72
N ALA A 39 -15.67 -4.81 36.54
CA ALA A 39 -15.62 -5.65 35.37
C ALA A 39 -17.02 -6.26 35.20
N SER A 40 -17.60 -6.07 34.02
CA SER A 40 -18.88 -6.68 33.64
C SER A 40 -18.89 -8.15 34.06
N THR A 41 -19.79 -8.54 34.97
CA THR A 41 -19.96 -9.95 35.42
C THR A 41 -20.58 -10.85 34.35
N ALA A 42 -21.00 -10.28 33.22
CA ALA A 42 -21.50 -11.03 32.09
C ALA A 42 -20.37 -11.85 31.45
N SER A 43 -20.66 -13.11 31.15
CA SER A 43 -19.75 -14.00 30.43
C SER A 43 -19.42 -13.45 29.03
N PRO A 44 -18.27 -13.82 28.43
CA PRO A 44 -17.93 -13.44 27.05
C PRO A 44 -19.08 -13.72 26.07
N ALA A 45 -19.74 -14.88 26.20
CA ALA A 45 -20.87 -15.26 25.37
C ALA A 45 -22.07 -14.32 25.50
N GLU A 46 -22.38 -13.85 26.71
CA GLU A 46 -23.47 -12.87 26.94
C GLU A 46 -23.13 -11.50 26.36
N VAL A 47 -21.88 -11.04 26.53
CA VAL A 47 -21.40 -9.78 25.95
C VAL A 47 -21.44 -9.84 24.43
N GLY A 48 -20.95 -10.93 23.86
CA GLY A 48 -20.94 -11.17 22.42
C GLY A 48 -22.34 -11.32 21.82
N ALA A 49 -23.25 -12.02 22.50
CA ALA A 49 -24.64 -12.12 22.07
C ALA A 49 -25.31 -10.74 21.99
N ALA A 50 -25.15 -9.89 23.01
CA ALA A 50 -25.72 -8.55 23.01
C ALA A 50 -25.16 -7.67 21.88
N ALA A 51 -23.85 -7.73 21.64
CA ALA A 51 -23.20 -6.98 20.56
C ALA A 51 -23.60 -7.51 19.16
N ALA A 52 -23.70 -8.83 19.01
CA ALA A 52 -24.14 -9.48 17.78
C ALA A 52 -25.61 -9.18 17.46
N ASP A 53 -26.49 -9.15 18.47
CA ASP A 53 -27.89 -8.77 18.30
C ASP A 53 -28.02 -7.31 17.81
N ALA A 54 -27.24 -6.40 18.40
CA ALA A 54 -27.20 -5.01 17.97
C ALA A 54 -26.69 -4.86 16.53
N LEU A 55 -25.65 -5.61 16.15
CA LEU A 55 -25.08 -5.61 14.80
C LEU A 55 -26.04 -6.22 13.77
N ALA A 56 -26.66 -7.37 14.08
CA ALA A 56 -27.60 -8.05 13.19
C ALA A 56 -28.89 -7.24 12.93
N ALA A 57 -29.23 -6.32 13.83
CA ALA A 57 -30.39 -5.43 13.66
C ALA A 57 -30.17 -4.32 12.62
N TRP A 58 -28.93 -4.09 12.15
CA TRP A 58 -28.67 -3.06 11.16
C TRP A 58 -29.18 -3.49 9.77
N PRO A 59 -29.97 -2.65 9.07
CA PRO A 59 -30.40 -2.95 7.70
C PRO A 59 -29.24 -2.92 6.69
N ALA A 60 -28.17 -2.19 7.03
CA ALA A 60 -26.92 -2.12 6.31
C ALA A 60 -25.78 -1.67 7.25
N ALA A 61 -24.55 -2.09 6.95
CA ALA A 61 -23.34 -1.67 7.65
C ALA A 61 -22.43 -0.86 6.72
N ALA A 62 -21.87 0.22 7.25
CA ALA A 62 -20.69 0.86 6.66
C ALA A 62 -19.44 0.17 7.21
N LEU A 63 -18.59 -0.35 6.34
CA LEU A 63 -17.40 -1.12 6.68
C LEU A 63 -16.17 -0.38 6.17
N ALA A 64 -15.19 -0.16 7.06
CA ALA A 64 -13.81 0.05 6.65
C ALA A 64 -13.08 -1.28 6.75
N VAL A 65 -12.47 -1.73 5.65
CA VAL A 65 -11.89 -3.06 5.49
C VAL A 65 -10.43 -2.91 5.10
N SER A 66 -9.54 -3.66 5.75
CA SER A 66 -8.14 -3.84 5.34
C SER A 66 -7.89 -5.32 5.11
N TYR A 67 -7.39 -5.68 3.93
CA TYR A 67 -7.07 -7.06 3.59
C TYR A 67 -5.60 -7.20 3.24
N TRP A 68 -4.96 -8.16 3.90
CA TRP A 68 -3.61 -8.59 3.60
C TRP A 68 -3.65 -10.02 3.02
N PRO A 69 -3.32 -10.21 1.73
CA PRO A 69 -3.53 -11.49 1.02
C PRO A 69 -2.54 -12.61 1.39
N SER A 70 -1.34 -12.25 1.83
CA SER A 70 -0.19 -13.10 2.19
C SER A 70 -0.14 -14.54 1.61
N GLN A 71 0.73 -14.75 0.62
CA GLN A 71 1.31 -16.05 0.28
C GLN A 71 2.83 -15.93 0.07
N SER A 72 3.61 -16.44 1.03
CA SER A 72 5.08 -16.58 1.02
C SER A 72 5.93 -15.32 1.20
N ALA A 73 7.12 -15.49 1.80
CA ALA A 73 8.15 -14.46 2.01
C ALA A 73 8.77 -13.89 0.72
N GLU A 74 8.38 -14.39 -0.45
CA GLU A 74 8.86 -13.90 -1.74
C GLU A 74 7.91 -12.86 -2.38
N ASP A 75 6.63 -12.85 -1.98
CA ASP A 75 5.57 -11.99 -2.51
C ASP A 75 4.86 -11.24 -1.38
N GLU A 76 5.56 -10.30 -0.73
CA GLU A 76 4.95 -9.41 0.27
C GLU A 76 4.06 -8.35 -0.41
N THR A 77 2.81 -8.74 -0.68
CA THR A 77 1.79 -7.97 -1.40
C THR A 77 1.24 -6.79 -0.58
N PRO A 78 0.93 -5.64 -1.20
CA PRO A 78 0.34 -4.50 -0.50
C PRO A 78 -0.99 -4.84 0.17
N VAL A 79 -1.29 -4.11 1.25
CA VAL A 79 -2.60 -4.16 1.92
C VAL A 79 -3.60 -3.38 1.08
N THR A 80 -4.73 -4.01 0.77
CA THR A 80 -5.85 -3.34 0.11
C THR A 80 -6.86 -2.86 1.12
N GLU A 81 -7.31 -1.64 0.94
CA GLU A 81 -8.29 -0.97 1.79
C GLU A 81 -9.61 -0.85 1.04
N ALA A 82 -10.74 -1.00 1.72
CA ALA A 82 -12.05 -0.72 1.15
C ALA A 82 -12.97 0.00 2.14
N ASP A 83 -13.71 0.98 1.66
CA ASP A 83 -14.79 1.64 2.39
C ASP A 83 -16.11 1.28 1.70
N LEU A 84 -16.88 0.40 2.31
CA LEU A 84 -18.06 -0.23 1.71
C LEU A 84 -19.32 0.08 2.51
N THR A 85 -20.45 0.22 1.83
CA THR A 85 -21.77 0.07 2.44
C THR A 85 -22.34 -1.28 2.01
N VAL A 86 -22.51 -2.19 2.96
CA VAL A 86 -23.00 -3.56 2.75
C VAL A 86 -24.41 -3.70 3.32
N THR A 87 -25.37 -4.05 2.47
CA THR A 87 -26.77 -4.24 2.86
C THR A 87 -27.01 -5.65 3.41
N ALA A 88 -28.12 -5.84 4.12
CA ALA A 88 -28.50 -7.15 4.65
C ALA A 88 -28.72 -8.24 3.58
N ASP A 89 -28.99 -7.87 2.32
CA ASP A 89 -29.12 -8.79 1.18
C ASP A 89 -27.78 -9.14 0.51
N GLY A 90 -26.63 -8.71 1.07
CA GLY A 90 -25.31 -9.05 0.55
C GLY A 90 -24.87 -8.25 -0.67
N LYS A 91 -25.53 -7.11 -0.94
CA LYS A 91 -25.04 -6.14 -1.92
C LYS A 91 -24.10 -5.16 -1.24
N ALA A 92 -23.07 -4.73 -1.97
CA ALA A 92 -22.16 -3.72 -1.46
C ALA A 92 -21.88 -2.66 -2.51
N ALA A 93 -21.64 -1.42 -2.07
CA ALA A 93 -21.08 -0.38 -2.92
C ALA A 93 -20.17 0.54 -2.10
N GLY A 94 -19.15 1.09 -2.73
CA GLY A 94 -18.21 1.98 -2.06
C GLY A 94 -16.92 2.17 -2.86
N THR A 95 -15.80 2.30 -2.15
CA THR A 95 -14.48 2.47 -2.77
C THR A 95 -13.52 1.38 -2.36
N LEU A 96 -12.69 0.95 -3.30
CA LEU A 96 -11.55 0.07 -3.09
C LEU A 96 -10.29 0.86 -3.40
N ARG A 97 -9.28 0.73 -2.54
CA ARG A 97 -8.00 1.39 -2.67
C ARG A 97 -6.89 0.36 -2.57
N GLU A 98 -6.07 0.31 -3.61
CA GLU A 98 -4.82 -0.43 -3.61
C GLU A 98 -3.67 0.59 -3.70
N PRO A 99 -2.63 0.51 -2.86
CA PRO A 99 -1.59 1.53 -2.80
C PRO A 99 -0.86 1.76 -4.14
N GLU A 100 -0.75 0.73 -4.98
CA GLU A 100 -0.05 0.79 -6.27
C GLU A 100 -0.93 1.30 -7.42
N VAL A 101 -2.22 0.97 -7.36
CA VAL A 101 -3.17 1.14 -8.48
C VAL A 101 -4.02 2.41 -8.30
N GLY A 102 -4.25 2.84 -7.05
CA GLY A 102 -5.06 4.00 -6.71
C GLY A 102 -6.42 3.61 -6.14
N THR A 103 -7.42 4.47 -6.32
CA THR A 103 -8.77 4.26 -5.78
C THR A 103 -9.77 4.04 -6.91
N ALA A 104 -10.63 3.04 -6.77
CA ALA A 104 -11.75 2.75 -7.65
C ALA A 104 -13.08 2.78 -6.89
N GLN A 105 -14.16 3.15 -7.58
CA GLN A 105 -15.50 2.82 -7.15
C GLN A 105 -15.72 1.32 -7.35
N ALA A 106 -16.42 0.71 -6.42
CA ALA A 106 -16.64 -0.72 -6.40
C ALA A 106 -18.08 -1.04 -6.01
N ALA A 107 -18.66 -2.05 -6.66
CA ALA A 107 -19.99 -2.54 -6.38
C ALA A 107 -20.01 -4.08 -6.42
N TRP A 108 -20.78 -4.71 -5.55
CA TRP A 108 -20.89 -6.17 -5.46
C TRP A 108 -22.35 -6.62 -5.48
N SER A 109 -22.58 -7.74 -6.17
CA SER A 109 -23.83 -8.49 -6.11
C SER A 109 -23.59 -9.96 -6.37
N SER A 110 -24.10 -10.84 -5.51
CA SER A 110 -24.20 -12.28 -5.81
C SER A 110 -22.86 -12.94 -6.21
N GLY A 111 -21.74 -12.49 -5.64
CA GLY A 111 -20.38 -12.98 -5.95
C GLY A 111 -19.66 -12.22 -7.06
N ASP A 112 -20.34 -11.32 -7.79
CA ASP A 112 -19.73 -10.47 -8.82
C ASP A 112 -19.16 -9.18 -8.21
N LEU A 113 -17.98 -8.75 -8.68
CA LEU A 113 -17.37 -7.45 -8.41
C LEU A 113 -17.38 -6.57 -9.67
N TYR A 114 -17.92 -5.36 -9.54
CA TYR A 114 -17.89 -4.33 -10.57
C TYR A 114 -16.98 -3.19 -10.13
N LEU A 115 -15.95 -2.88 -10.93
CA LEU A 115 -14.99 -1.82 -10.65
C LEU A 115 -15.09 -0.70 -11.68
N ASN A 116 -15.03 0.53 -11.20
CA ASN A 116 -14.94 1.74 -12.00
C ASN A 116 -13.92 2.66 -11.35
N GLY A 117 -12.71 2.74 -11.89
CA GLY A 117 -11.78 3.80 -11.51
C GLY A 117 -11.32 4.65 -12.70
N ASP A 118 -12.15 4.71 -13.74
CA ASP A 118 -12.18 5.74 -14.77
C ASP A 118 -13.63 6.15 -15.01
N ALA A 119 -13.92 7.46 -15.00
CA ALA A 119 -15.27 8.02 -15.09
C ALA A 119 -16.08 7.56 -16.33
N GLU A 120 -15.44 6.90 -17.29
CA GLU A 120 -16.00 6.53 -18.58
C GLU A 120 -16.61 5.12 -18.63
N PHE A 121 -16.26 4.18 -17.71
CA PHE A 121 -16.86 2.83 -17.77
C PHE A 121 -16.75 1.98 -16.48
N TRP A 122 -17.59 0.94 -16.39
CA TRP A 122 -17.54 -0.12 -15.38
C TRP A 122 -17.01 -1.42 -16.02
N ALA A 123 -16.05 -2.11 -15.38
CA ALA A 123 -15.78 -3.50 -15.72
C ALA A 123 -16.47 -4.45 -14.75
N ALA A 124 -17.11 -5.48 -15.30
CA ALA A 124 -17.34 -6.71 -14.56
C ALA A 124 -16.00 -7.44 -14.49
N GLN A 125 -15.47 -7.60 -13.28
CA GLN A 125 -14.27 -8.37 -13.05
C GLN A 125 -14.60 -9.50 -12.08
N GLU A 126 -14.06 -10.66 -12.41
CA GLU A 126 -13.77 -11.68 -11.42
C GLU A 126 -12.90 -11.07 -10.29
N PRO A 127 -13.27 -11.21 -8.99
CA PRO A 127 -12.55 -10.58 -7.87
C PRO A 127 -11.02 -10.79 -7.86
N GLN A 128 -10.55 -11.91 -8.42
CA GLN A 128 -9.15 -12.27 -8.65
C GLN A 128 -8.38 -11.36 -9.63
N ARG A 129 -9.05 -10.47 -10.37
CA ARG A 129 -8.43 -9.62 -11.42
C ARG A 129 -8.36 -8.13 -11.06
N ALA A 130 -8.63 -7.80 -9.80
CA ALA A 130 -8.69 -6.43 -9.28
C ALA A 130 -7.34 -5.67 -9.26
N HIS A 131 -6.27 -6.13 -9.91
CA HIS A 131 -4.94 -5.49 -9.92
C HIS A 131 -4.49 -5.01 -11.31
N ASP A 132 -5.33 -5.13 -12.35
CA ASP A 132 -4.93 -4.90 -13.74
C ASP A 132 -5.03 -3.41 -14.14
N LEU A 133 -3.89 -2.70 -14.05
CA LEU A 133 -3.68 -1.34 -14.55
C LEU A 133 -3.70 -1.27 -16.08
N SER A 134 -4.35 -0.23 -16.61
CA SER A 134 -4.06 0.26 -17.97
C SER A 134 -3.01 1.38 -17.93
N SER A 135 -2.61 1.78 -19.13
CA SER A 135 -1.48 2.60 -19.52
C SER A 135 -1.28 3.97 -18.86
N ALA A 136 -2.24 4.43 -18.07
CA ALA A 136 -2.36 5.82 -17.69
C ALA A 136 -2.50 6.03 -16.18
N GLY A 137 -2.21 5.00 -15.36
CA GLY A 137 -2.50 5.06 -13.91
C GLY A 137 -4.01 5.13 -13.66
N ARG A 138 -4.76 4.41 -14.50
CA ARG A 138 -6.21 4.42 -14.54
C ARG A 138 -6.71 3.00 -14.39
N TRP A 139 -7.67 2.82 -13.49
CA TRP A 139 -8.29 1.55 -13.26
C TRP A 139 -9.12 1.17 -14.49
N VAL A 140 -8.79 -0.02 -15.01
CA VAL A 140 -9.52 -0.85 -15.95
C VAL A 140 -9.15 -0.71 -17.45
N LYS A 141 -8.74 -1.86 -18.02
CA LYS A 141 -9.33 -2.49 -19.22
C LYS A 141 -9.24 -4.02 -19.00
N PRO A 142 -10.34 -4.80 -19.08
CA PRO A 142 -10.25 -6.26 -18.96
C PRO A 142 -9.68 -6.86 -20.25
N GLU A 143 -8.47 -7.41 -20.22
CA GLU A 143 -7.98 -8.26 -21.33
C GLU A 143 -7.17 -9.45 -20.84
N LYS A 144 -7.66 -10.63 -21.21
CA LYS A 144 -7.14 -12.00 -21.02
C LYS A 144 -5.63 -12.12 -20.81
N ARG A 145 -5.25 -12.85 -19.77
CA ARG A 145 -3.97 -13.57 -19.67
C ARG A 145 -4.21 -14.93 -19.00
N SER A 146 -3.49 -15.95 -19.47
CA SER A 146 -3.52 -17.31 -18.91
C SER A 146 -2.62 -17.40 -17.68
N GLY A 147 -3.14 -17.89 -16.56
CA GLY A 147 -2.39 -18.13 -15.33
C GLY A 147 -3.30 -18.63 -14.22
N TYR A 148 -2.83 -19.58 -13.41
CA TYR A 148 -3.65 -20.43 -12.54
C TYR A 148 -3.65 -20.02 -11.06
N TYR A 149 -3.19 -18.81 -10.74
CA TYR A 149 -3.02 -18.30 -9.38
C TYR A 149 -3.35 -16.80 -9.36
N LEU A 150 -3.54 -16.23 -8.17
CA LEU A 150 -3.68 -14.79 -7.83
C LEU A 150 -5.12 -14.35 -7.42
N LEU A 151 -5.44 -14.49 -6.13
CA LEU A 151 -6.48 -13.71 -5.42
C LEU A 151 -5.80 -12.54 -4.68
N ASP A 152 -4.92 -11.82 -5.39
CA ASP A 152 -3.78 -11.16 -4.74
C ASP A 152 -3.98 -9.69 -4.37
N SER A 153 -5.16 -9.08 -4.57
CA SER A 153 -5.36 -7.69 -4.10
C SER A 153 -6.61 -7.48 -3.25
N PHE A 154 -7.77 -8.07 -3.55
CA PHE A 154 -8.90 -8.04 -2.59
C PHE A 154 -9.61 -9.39 -2.53
N GLY A 155 -9.08 -10.26 -1.69
CA GLY A 155 -9.49 -11.66 -1.60
C GLY A 155 -10.67 -11.90 -0.67
N VAL A 156 -11.64 -10.99 -0.51
CA VAL A 156 -12.82 -11.19 0.36
C VAL A 156 -14.12 -10.87 -0.39
N ASP A 157 -15.09 -11.77 -0.30
CA ASP A 157 -16.42 -11.55 -0.86
C ASP A 157 -17.21 -10.59 0.04
N ALA A 158 -17.49 -9.37 -0.45
CA ALA A 158 -18.28 -8.39 0.29
C ALA A 158 -19.69 -8.90 0.63
N ALA A 159 -20.24 -9.87 -0.12
CA ALA A 159 -21.52 -10.51 0.20
C ALA A 159 -21.45 -11.36 1.47
N THR A 160 -20.26 -11.74 1.93
CA THR A 160 -20.04 -12.44 3.21
C THR A 160 -19.80 -11.50 4.38
N LEU A 161 -19.73 -10.19 4.14
CA LEU A 161 -19.54 -9.16 5.17
C LEU A 161 -20.86 -8.48 5.58
N THR A 162 -22.00 -9.18 5.46
CA THR A 162 -23.30 -8.64 5.89
C THR A 162 -23.37 -8.42 7.40
N PRO A 163 -24.23 -7.50 7.89
CA PRO A 163 -24.43 -7.33 9.34
C PRO A 163 -24.74 -8.65 10.07
N LYS A 164 -25.51 -9.54 9.44
CA LYS A 164 -25.82 -10.86 9.98
C LYS A 164 -24.60 -11.79 10.02
N ALA A 165 -23.85 -11.90 8.92
CA ALA A 165 -22.68 -12.77 8.86
C ALA A 165 -21.59 -12.36 9.86
N LEU A 166 -21.36 -11.04 10.00
CA LEU A 166 -20.46 -10.49 11.01
C LEU A 166 -20.98 -10.73 12.45
N ALA A 167 -22.28 -10.60 12.69
CA ALA A 167 -22.88 -10.93 13.98
C ALA A 167 -22.75 -12.42 14.32
N ASP A 168 -22.91 -13.31 13.35
CA ASP A 168 -22.72 -14.75 13.55
C ASP A 168 -21.26 -15.07 13.88
N LEU A 169 -20.30 -14.40 13.23
CA LEU A 169 -18.87 -14.49 13.58
C LEU A 169 -18.58 -13.99 15.01
N VAL A 170 -19.17 -12.87 15.42
CA VAL A 170 -19.03 -12.35 16.80
C VAL A 170 -19.51 -13.38 17.82
N ARG A 171 -20.66 -14.03 17.55
CA ARG A 171 -21.16 -15.10 18.43
C ARG A 171 -20.22 -16.31 18.44
N ALA A 172 -19.71 -16.72 17.29
CA ALA A 172 -18.77 -17.84 17.22
C ALA A 172 -17.54 -17.58 18.10
N ILE A 173 -16.89 -16.42 17.94
CA ILE A 173 -15.69 -16.06 18.72
C ILE A 173 -15.98 -16.01 20.22
N THR A 174 -17.05 -15.33 20.62
CA THR A 174 -17.33 -15.05 22.04
C THR A 174 -17.98 -16.21 22.79
N SER A 175 -18.57 -17.17 22.07
CA SER A 175 -19.11 -18.40 22.66
C SER A 175 -18.12 -19.55 22.64
N ASP A 176 -16.95 -19.38 22.01
CA ASP A 176 -15.92 -20.41 21.97
C ASP A 176 -15.41 -20.74 23.39
N PRO A 177 -15.31 -22.02 23.78
CA PRO A 177 -14.82 -22.40 25.11
C PRO A 177 -13.39 -21.98 25.42
N SER A 178 -12.57 -21.74 24.40
CA SER A 178 -11.17 -21.31 24.48
C SER A 178 -10.97 -19.81 24.35
N VAL A 179 -12.06 -19.02 24.29
CA VAL A 179 -11.98 -17.57 24.08
C VAL A 179 -11.07 -16.89 25.10
N GLU A 180 -10.05 -16.21 24.59
CA GLU A 180 -9.16 -15.38 25.39
C GLU A 180 -9.75 -13.97 25.49
N GLN A 181 -9.84 -13.45 26.71
CA GLN A 181 -10.31 -12.10 26.99
C GLN A 181 -9.12 -11.19 27.33
N ALA A 182 -8.94 -10.12 26.55
CA ALA A 182 -7.95 -9.09 26.85
C ALA A 182 -8.41 -8.16 27.99
N GLU A 183 -7.51 -7.34 28.50
CA GLU A 183 -7.90 -6.28 29.43
C GLU A 183 -8.67 -5.16 28.70
N PRO A 184 -9.63 -4.50 29.36
CA PRO A 184 -10.31 -3.33 28.82
C PRO A 184 -9.33 -2.24 28.40
N GLN A 185 -9.46 -1.77 27.16
CA GLN A 185 -8.67 -0.69 26.60
C GLN A 185 -9.53 0.51 26.25
N PRO A 186 -9.02 1.75 26.40
CA PRO A 186 -9.77 2.93 26.00
C PRO A 186 -9.92 2.99 24.49
N VAL A 187 -11.09 3.46 24.05
CA VAL A 187 -11.47 3.66 22.65
C VAL A 187 -12.05 5.07 22.45
N GLU A 188 -12.44 5.39 21.22
CA GLU A 188 -12.97 6.71 20.86
C GLU A 188 -14.13 7.16 21.77
N GLY A 189 -14.08 8.43 22.18
CA GLY A 189 -15.10 9.05 23.04
C GLY A 189 -14.92 8.77 24.53
N GLY A 190 -13.75 8.31 24.97
CA GLY A 190 -13.45 8.04 26.39
C GLY A 190 -14.13 6.78 26.93
N ARG A 191 -14.60 5.90 26.04
CA ARG A 191 -15.25 4.62 26.36
C ARG A 191 -14.19 3.53 26.47
N THR A 192 -14.54 2.37 27.01
CA THR A 192 -13.64 1.21 27.05
C THR A 192 -14.20 0.08 26.21
N ALA A 193 -13.32 -0.76 25.68
CA ALA A 193 -13.67 -1.95 24.93
C ALA A 193 -12.74 -3.09 25.28
N THR A 194 -13.26 -4.31 25.18
CA THR A 194 -12.54 -5.55 25.44
C THR A 194 -12.37 -6.33 24.14
N ALA A 195 -11.16 -6.82 23.88
CA ALA A 195 -10.92 -7.75 22.78
C ALA A 195 -11.15 -9.20 23.24
N TYR A 196 -11.80 -9.98 22.40
CA TYR A 196 -12.03 -11.42 22.58
C TYR A 196 -11.43 -12.16 21.39
N THR A 197 -10.62 -13.18 21.65
CA THR A 197 -9.88 -13.90 20.60
C THR A 197 -10.14 -15.40 20.69
N ALA A 198 -10.50 -16.03 19.57
CA ALA A 198 -10.65 -17.47 19.40
C ALA A 198 -10.45 -17.84 17.92
N ASP A 199 -9.88 -19.01 17.63
CA ASP A 199 -9.68 -19.56 16.27
C ASP A 199 -9.12 -18.55 15.24
N ASP A 200 -8.03 -17.89 15.60
CA ASP A 200 -7.35 -16.85 14.80
C ASP A 200 -8.20 -15.61 14.48
N TRP A 201 -9.36 -15.46 15.11
CA TRP A 201 -10.22 -14.29 15.01
C TRP A 201 -10.24 -13.51 16.31
N THR A 202 -10.26 -12.18 16.19
CA THR A 202 -10.39 -11.25 17.30
C THR A 202 -11.56 -10.31 17.04
N VAL A 203 -12.42 -10.12 18.04
CA VAL A 203 -13.48 -9.11 18.03
C VAL A 203 -13.24 -8.10 19.16
N LEU A 204 -13.33 -6.81 18.84
CA LEU A 204 -13.28 -5.72 19.81
C LEU A 204 -14.70 -5.24 20.10
N ILE A 205 -15.15 -5.39 21.35
CA ILE A 205 -16.52 -5.03 21.78
C ILE A 205 -16.47 -3.97 22.86
N GLU A 206 -17.27 -2.93 22.72
CA GLU A 206 -17.41 -1.89 23.74
C GLU A 206 -17.97 -2.45 25.07
N ASP A 207 -17.42 -1.99 26.19
CA ASP A 207 -17.80 -2.46 27.53
C ASP A 207 -19.13 -1.86 28.03
N ALA A 208 -19.48 -0.67 27.54
CA ALA A 208 -20.71 0.01 27.93
C ALA A 208 -21.90 -0.47 27.09
N ALA A 209 -23.08 -0.52 27.69
CA ALA A 209 -24.33 -0.69 26.95
C ALA A 209 -24.73 0.63 26.26
N PRO A 210 -25.22 0.62 25.00
CA PRO A 210 -25.40 -0.54 24.14
C PRO A 210 -24.07 -1.11 23.62
N ARG A 211 -23.87 -2.42 23.79
CA ARG A 211 -22.65 -3.13 23.40
C ARG A 211 -22.52 -3.05 21.88
N THR A 212 -21.41 -2.50 21.40
CA THR A 212 -21.18 -2.28 19.97
C THR A 212 -19.89 -2.97 19.55
N VAL A 213 -19.90 -3.63 18.38
CA VAL A 213 -18.70 -4.19 17.76
C VAL A 213 -17.92 -3.05 17.12
N LEU A 214 -16.68 -2.87 17.55
CA LEU A 214 -15.78 -1.81 17.08
C LEU A 214 -14.81 -2.30 16.00
N GLY A 215 -14.52 -3.61 15.96
CA GLY A 215 -13.61 -4.21 14.98
C GLY A 215 -13.63 -5.73 15.05
N LEU A 216 -13.34 -6.36 13.92
CA LEU A 216 -13.21 -7.80 13.72
C LEU A 216 -11.97 -8.06 12.88
N GLY A 217 -11.12 -9.02 13.25
CA GLY A 217 -10.02 -9.37 12.38
C GLY A 217 -9.43 -10.74 12.62
N GLY A 218 -8.98 -11.37 11.54
CA GLY A 218 -8.53 -12.76 11.54
C GLY A 218 -8.34 -13.32 10.13
N ASN A 219 -8.14 -14.62 10.04
CA ASN A 219 -7.91 -15.31 8.77
C ASN A 219 -9.24 -15.68 8.09
N PRO A 220 -9.61 -15.06 6.94
CA PRO A 220 -10.85 -15.38 6.23
C PRO A 220 -10.86 -16.77 5.58
N HIS A 221 -9.73 -17.46 5.53
CA HIS A 221 -9.63 -18.82 4.99
C HIS A 221 -9.80 -19.92 6.04
N SER A 222 -10.10 -19.59 7.30
CA SER A 222 -10.40 -20.62 8.30
C SER A 222 -11.65 -21.39 7.89
N SER A 223 -11.60 -22.72 7.96
CA SER A 223 -12.64 -23.62 7.42
C SER A 223 -14.01 -23.48 8.10
N GLU A 224 -14.07 -22.79 9.23
CA GLU A 224 -15.27 -22.60 10.06
C GLU A 224 -15.80 -21.16 10.07
N SER A 225 -15.14 -20.23 9.36
CA SER A 225 -15.56 -18.82 9.28
C SER A 225 -16.78 -18.62 8.38
N THR A 226 -17.71 -17.74 8.78
CA THR A 226 -18.84 -17.26 7.94
C THR A 226 -18.42 -16.17 6.94
N VAL A 227 -17.26 -15.56 7.16
CA VAL A 227 -16.60 -14.64 6.24
C VAL A 227 -15.71 -15.47 5.33
N HIS A 228 -15.88 -15.35 4.02
CA HIS A 228 -15.14 -16.15 3.05
C HIS A 228 -14.34 -15.27 2.08
N PRO A 229 -13.24 -15.82 1.55
CA PRO A 229 -12.58 -15.18 0.44
C PRO A 229 -13.51 -15.13 -0.77
N ALA A 230 -13.26 -14.18 -1.67
CA ALA A 230 -13.96 -14.13 -2.95
C ALA A 230 -13.70 -15.45 -3.72
N ALA A 231 -14.75 -16.27 -3.88
CA ALA A 231 -14.61 -17.62 -4.42
C ALA A 231 -14.38 -17.60 -5.95
N TRP A 232 -13.54 -18.52 -6.41
CA TRP A 232 -13.34 -18.86 -7.82
C TRP A 232 -14.66 -19.34 -8.47
N HIS A 233 -15.04 -18.78 -9.62
CA HIS A 233 -16.06 -19.38 -10.48
C HIS A 233 -15.41 -20.43 -11.41
N PRO A 234 -15.80 -21.72 -11.36
CA PRO A 234 -15.56 -22.63 -12.46
C PRO A 234 -16.44 -22.23 -13.66
N THR A 235 -15.88 -22.28 -14.86
CA THR A 235 -16.53 -22.00 -16.15
C THR A 235 -17.65 -22.98 -16.55
N THR A 236 -18.20 -23.77 -15.62
CA THR A 236 -19.26 -24.75 -15.88
C THR A 236 -20.28 -24.86 -14.73
N PRO A 237 -21.55 -25.21 -15.02
CA PRO A 237 -22.58 -25.30 -13.99
C PRO A 237 -22.48 -26.66 -13.27
N ALA A 238 -21.63 -26.75 -12.24
CA ALA A 238 -21.73 -27.80 -11.23
C ALA A 238 -21.01 -27.40 -9.94
N ILE A 239 -21.83 -27.00 -8.95
CA ILE A 239 -21.53 -26.95 -7.51
C ILE A 239 -20.40 -25.98 -7.13
N ALA A 240 -20.79 -24.77 -6.71
CA ALA A 240 -19.93 -23.86 -5.95
C ALA A 240 -19.33 -24.62 -4.76
N ARG A 241 -18.03 -24.92 -4.83
CA ARG A 241 -17.24 -25.30 -3.67
C ARG A 241 -16.33 -24.12 -3.33
N PRO A 242 -16.25 -23.70 -2.06
CA PRO A 242 -15.23 -22.74 -1.65
C PRO A 242 -13.86 -23.26 -2.09
N ALA A 243 -13.00 -22.35 -2.55
CA ALA A 243 -11.66 -22.69 -3.00
C ALA A 243 -10.92 -23.41 -1.85
N VAL A 244 -10.84 -24.73 -1.92
CA VAL A 244 -10.07 -25.53 -0.97
C VAL A 244 -8.61 -25.24 -1.30
N LEU A 245 -7.98 -24.39 -0.48
CA LEU A 245 -6.53 -24.37 -0.38
C LEU A 245 -6.11 -25.80 -0.05
N ARG A 246 -5.24 -26.40 -0.88
CA ARG A 246 -4.53 -27.60 -0.45
C ARG A 246 -3.75 -27.18 0.80
N PRO A 247 -3.95 -27.83 1.96
CA PRO A 247 -3.06 -27.62 3.08
C PRO A 247 -1.63 -27.82 2.58
N ALA A 248 -0.73 -26.89 2.89
CA ALA A 248 0.69 -27.16 2.77
C ALA A 248 0.95 -28.43 3.59
N GLN A 249 1.18 -29.54 2.89
CA GLN A 249 1.73 -30.72 3.52
C GLN A 249 3.17 -30.38 3.88
N ASP A 250 3.48 -30.66 5.13
CA ASP A 250 4.81 -30.82 5.73
C ASP A 250 5.57 -29.54 6.12
N GLU A 251 5.70 -29.42 7.45
CA GLU A 251 6.54 -28.55 8.28
C GLU A 251 6.20 -27.04 8.35
N PRO A 252 5.94 -26.50 9.56
CA PRO A 252 5.82 -25.06 9.76
C PRO A 252 7.22 -24.44 9.72
N ASP A 253 7.68 -24.08 8.54
CA ASP A 253 8.70 -23.04 8.43
C ASP A 253 8.05 -21.71 8.89
N ASP A 254 8.71 -21.00 9.81
CA ASP A 254 8.32 -19.72 10.44
C ASP A 254 8.09 -18.54 9.46
N HIS A 255 7.93 -18.82 8.16
CA HIS A 255 7.93 -17.84 7.06
C HIS A 255 6.62 -17.78 6.25
N TYR A 256 5.62 -18.61 6.54
CA TYR A 256 4.29 -18.49 5.92
C TYR A 256 3.33 -17.68 6.81
N SER A 257 3.16 -16.39 6.51
CA SER A 257 2.05 -15.62 7.07
C SER A 257 0.73 -16.01 6.40
N SER A 258 -0.31 -16.28 7.19
CA SER A 258 -1.67 -16.46 6.69
C SER A 258 -2.27 -15.11 6.28
N PRO A 259 -3.21 -15.07 5.33
CA PRO A 259 -3.97 -13.85 5.02
C PRO A 259 -4.67 -13.31 6.25
N TYR A 260 -4.81 -11.98 6.31
CA TYR A 260 -5.45 -11.29 7.42
C TYR A 260 -6.48 -10.29 6.91
N LEU A 261 -7.68 -10.35 7.47
CA LEU A 261 -8.74 -9.39 7.24
C LEU A 261 -8.96 -8.57 8.51
N SER A 262 -9.07 -7.26 8.39
CA SER A 262 -9.55 -6.34 9.42
C SER A 262 -10.83 -5.67 8.92
N VAL A 263 -11.89 -5.66 9.73
CA VAL A 263 -13.19 -5.06 9.41
C VAL A 263 -13.65 -4.21 10.57
N ARG A 264 -13.95 -2.94 10.30
CA ARG A 264 -14.54 -2.00 11.26
C ARG A 264 -15.97 -1.66 10.86
N PRO A 265 -16.98 -2.33 11.47
CA PRO A 265 -18.37 -2.09 11.14
C PRO A 265 -18.94 -0.87 11.87
N ARG A 266 -19.80 -0.12 11.20
CA ARG A 266 -20.64 0.95 11.78
C ARG A 266 -22.03 0.91 11.15
N PRO A 267 -23.08 1.45 11.80
CA PRO A 267 -24.37 1.63 11.15
C PRO A 267 -24.21 2.47 9.87
N ALA A 268 -24.76 1.99 8.75
CA ALA A 268 -24.75 2.76 7.52
C ALA A 268 -25.66 3.99 7.60
N ASP A 269 -25.30 5.06 6.89
CA ASP A 269 -26.22 6.16 6.60
C ASP A 269 -27.42 5.60 5.81
N PRO A 270 -28.68 5.79 6.25
CA PRO A 270 -29.85 5.27 5.56
C PRO A 270 -29.96 5.69 4.09
N ALA A 271 -29.50 6.90 3.74
CA ALA A 271 -29.50 7.36 2.36
C ALA A 271 -28.52 6.55 1.51
N LYS A 272 -27.28 6.38 1.99
CA LYS A 272 -26.26 5.55 1.31
C LYS A 272 -26.70 4.10 1.18
N ALA A 273 -27.29 3.53 2.24
CA ALA A 273 -27.81 2.17 2.22
C ALA A 273 -28.92 1.98 1.16
N ALA A 274 -29.80 2.97 0.99
CA ALA A 274 -30.86 2.93 -0.01
C ALA A 274 -30.34 3.09 -1.45
N GLU A 275 -29.18 3.72 -1.64
CA GLU A 275 -28.54 3.89 -2.95
C GLU A 275 -27.85 2.61 -3.45
N VAL A 276 -27.31 1.77 -2.55
CA VAL A 276 -26.54 0.56 -2.90
C VAL A 276 -27.23 -0.29 -3.98
N PRO A 277 -28.52 -0.68 -3.88
CA PRO A 277 -29.15 -1.49 -4.90
C PRO A 277 -29.16 -0.86 -6.30
N SER A 278 -29.32 0.47 -6.37
CA SER A 278 -29.33 1.21 -7.63
C SER A 278 -27.93 1.36 -8.22
N THR A 279 -26.91 1.60 -7.38
CA THR A 279 -25.50 1.64 -7.81
C THR A 279 -25.05 0.29 -8.36
N VAL A 280 -25.39 -0.79 -7.65
CA VAL A 280 -25.10 -2.16 -8.08
C VAL A 280 -25.79 -2.50 -9.41
N ALA A 281 -27.09 -2.18 -9.54
CA ALA A 281 -27.82 -2.41 -10.79
C ALA A 281 -27.24 -1.58 -11.96
N GLY A 282 -26.86 -0.33 -11.71
CA GLY A 282 -26.20 0.54 -12.68
C GLY A 282 -24.85 -0.03 -13.12
N ALA A 283 -24.01 -0.43 -12.16
CA ALA A 283 -22.71 -1.04 -12.42
C ALA A 283 -22.85 -2.33 -13.24
N ALA A 284 -23.76 -3.24 -12.87
CA ALA A 284 -24.03 -4.46 -13.60
C ALA A 284 -24.51 -4.20 -15.04
N SER A 285 -25.35 -3.18 -15.24
CA SER A 285 -25.86 -2.82 -16.58
C SER A 285 -24.82 -2.16 -17.49
N ALA A 286 -23.90 -1.40 -16.91
CA ALA A 286 -22.82 -0.71 -17.62
C ALA A 286 -21.57 -1.57 -17.77
N ALA A 287 -21.52 -2.70 -17.06
CA ALA A 287 -20.37 -3.58 -17.04
C ALA A 287 -20.13 -4.21 -18.41
N THR A 288 -18.90 -4.07 -18.90
CA THR A 288 -18.44 -4.87 -20.06
C THR A 288 -18.03 -6.26 -19.55
N PRO A 289 -18.60 -7.36 -20.08
CA PRO A 289 -18.24 -8.71 -19.65
C PRO A 289 -16.81 -9.08 -20.08
N PRO A 290 -16.14 -10.00 -19.37
CA PRO A 290 -14.85 -10.53 -19.81
C PRO A 290 -15.00 -11.21 -21.18
N GLY A 291 -14.13 -10.86 -22.13
CA GLY A 291 -14.19 -11.44 -23.48
C GLY A 291 -13.93 -12.96 -23.48
N PRO A 292 -14.62 -13.74 -24.33
CA PRO A 292 -14.59 -15.22 -24.29
C PRO A 292 -13.21 -15.78 -24.63
N ASP A 293 -12.65 -16.66 -23.79
CA ASP A 293 -11.36 -17.35 -23.94
C ASP A 293 -11.01 -17.71 -25.40
N SER A 294 -9.90 -17.16 -25.88
CA SER A 294 -9.28 -17.55 -27.16
C SER A 294 -7.80 -17.74 -26.87
N GLY A 295 -7.40 -19.00 -26.77
CA GLY A 295 -6.05 -19.44 -26.45
C GLY A 295 -5.03 -19.20 -27.54
N GLU A 296 -4.89 -17.97 -28.05
CA GLU A 296 -3.87 -17.64 -29.03
C GLU A 296 -3.14 -16.34 -28.67
N SER A 297 -1.87 -16.52 -28.32
CA SER A 297 -0.77 -15.55 -28.27
C SER A 297 -0.93 -14.33 -27.37
N ALA A 298 0.07 -14.12 -26.50
CA ALA A 298 0.36 -12.82 -25.91
C ALA A 298 0.53 -11.78 -27.04
N THR A 299 -0.55 -11.13 -27.43
CA THR A 299 -0.51 -9.99 -28.33
C THR A 299 0.25 -8.91 -27.58
N LYS A 300 1.44 -8.56 -28.07
CA LYS A 300 2.27 -7.48 -27.52
C LYS A 300 1.39 -6.22 -27.43
N LYS A 301 1.11 -5.77 -26.20
CA LYS A 301 0.25 -4.60 -25.95
C LYS A 301 1.05 -3.32 -26.18
N GLY A 302 0.47 -2.38 -26.92
CA GLY A 302 1.10 -1.09 -27.26
C GLY A 302 1.90 -1.15 -28.57
N PRO A 303 2.65 -0.08 -28.91
CA PRO A 303 3.50 -0.07 -30.10
C PRO A 303 4.68 -1.04 -29.96
N ASP A 304 5.08 -1.67 -31.06
CA ASP A 304 6.26 -2.54 -31.15
C ASP A 304 6.90 -2.32 -32.51
N PHE A 305 8.13 -1.82 -32.56
CA PHE A 305 8.77 -1.44 -33.83
C PHE A 305 9.80 -2.48 -34.25
N GLN A 306 9.59 -3.06 -35.42
CA GLN A 306 10.54 -3.93 -36.09
C GLN A 306 11.30 -3.14 -37.15
N VAL A 307 12.60 -3.39 -37.26
CA VAL A 307 13.46 -2.76 -38.27
C VAL A 307 14.05 -3.84 -39.14
N ASP A 308 13.72 -3.81 -40.42
CA ASP A 308 14.25 -4.70 -41.44
C ASP A 308 15.23 -3.92 -42.33
N GLU A 309 16.38 -4.52 -42.66
CA GLU A 309 17.34 -3.95 -43.61
C GLU A 309 17.18 -4.61 -44.98
N ASP A 310 16.78 -3.83 -45.98
CA ASP A 310 16.59 -4.30 -47.36
C ASP A 310 17.86 -4.17 -48.22
N SER A 311 19.02 -3.93 -47.59
CA SER A 311 20.27 -3.57 -48.27
C SER A 311 21.34 -4.65 -48.19
N PRO A 312 22.16 -4.81 -49.24
CA PRO A 312 23.26 -5.77 -49.23
C PRO A 312 24.33 -5.35 -48.21
N ALA A 313 24.77 -6.29 -47.35
CA ALA A 313 25.82 -6.07 -46.35
C ALA A 313 27.20 -5.67 -46.94
N LEU A 314 27.38 -5.82 -48.25
CA LEU A 314 28.60 -5.53 -48.98
C LEU A 314 28.45 -4.26 -49.83
N CYS A 315 29.32 -3.30 -49.62
CA CYS A 315 29.39 -2.08 -50.42
C CYS A 315 30.59 -2.10 -51.38
N ASP A 316 30.33 -2.14 -52.68
CA ASP A 316 31.31 -2.14 -53.77
C ASP A 316 31.31 -0.84 -54.61
N LYS A 317 30.39 0.08 -54.31
CA LYS A 317 30.25 1.38 -54.97
C LYS A 317 30.94 2.49 -54.17
N PRO A 318 31.24 3.66 -54.78
CA PRO A 318 31.77 4.83 -54.06
C PRO A 318 30.81 5.39 -52.98
N THR A 319 29.51 5.11 -53.12
CA THR A 319 28.47 5.47 -52.16
C THR A 319 27.74 4.20 -51.75
N CYS A 320 27.68 3.94 -50.45
CA CYS A 320 26.91 2.85 -49.86
C CYS A 320 25.51 3.37 -49.57
N VAL A 321 24.48 2.65 -50.03
CA VAL A 321 23.08 3.02 -49.81
C VAL A 321 22.46 1.95 -48.94
N HIS A 322 21.85 2.38 -47.83
CA HIS A 322 21.12 1.52 -46.90
C HIS A 322 19.65 1.94 -46.88
N VAL A 323 18.76 0.97 -46.91
CA VAL A 323 17.31 1.13 -46.85
C VAL A 323 16.83 0.32 -45.67
N PHE A 324 16.30 1.02 -44.67
CA PHE A 324 15.67 0.41 -43.50
C PHE A 324 14.18 0.57 -43.60
N GLN A 325 13.43 -0.50 -43.41
CA GLN A 325 11.99 -0.49 -43.25
C GLN A 325 11.66 -0.59 -41.76
N VAL A 326 10.87 0.35 -41.25
CA VAL A 326 10.37 0.32 -39.87
C VAL A 326 8.89 -0.01 -39.90
N THR A 327 8.52 -1.10 -39.24
CA THR A 327 7.15 -1.61 -39.16
C THR A 327 6.66 -1.54 -37.72
N ASN A 328 5.47 -0.98 -37.48
CA ASN A 328 4.81 -1.11 -36.19
C ASN A 328 4.07 -2.45 -36.12
N ALA A 329 4.69 -3.47 -35.55
CA ALA A 329 4.13 -4.79 -35.30
C ALA A 329 3.25 -4.86 -34.04
N GLY A 330 3.09 -3.74 -33.33
CA GLY A 330 2.30 -3.64 -32.10
C GLY A 330 0.80 -3.50 -32.35
N SER A 331 0.05 -3.31 -31.26
CA SER A 331 -1.42 -3.17 -31.28
C SER A 331 -1.91 -1.72 -31.24
N GLU A 332 -1.03 -0.75 -31.01
CA GLU A 332 -1.37 0.68 -30.91
C GLU A 332 -0.53 1.54 -31.86
N ALA A 333 -1.11 2.65 -32.32
CA ALA A 333 -0.40 3.62 -33.13
C ALA A 333 0.53 4.48 -32.25
N ALA A 334 1.75 4.75 -32.70
CA ALA A 334 2.68 5.61 -31.97
C ALA A 334 3.64 6.35 -32.91
N ASP A 335 4.21 7.45 -32.43
CA ASP A 335 5.29 8.16 -33.11
C ASP A 335 6.55 7.29 -33.18
N ALA A 336 7.22 7.33 -34.33
CA ALA A 336 8.49 6.65 -34.54
C ALA A 336 9.52 7.61 -35.12
N THR A 337 10.76 7.52 -34.63
CA THR A 337 11.93 8.21 -35.18
C THR A 337 13.07 7.21 -35.29
N LEU A 338 13.59 7.00 -36.50
CA LEU A 338 14.73 6.11 -36.72
C LEU A 338 16.04 6.86 -36.49
N TYR A 339 16.87 6.33 -35.61
CA TYR A 339 18.23 6.77 -35.37
C TYR A 339 19.21 5.78 -35.99
N THR A 340 20.24 6.30 -36.64
CA THR A 340 21.36 5.52 -37.17
C THR A 340 22.63 5.91 -36.42
N ASN A 341 23.52 4.95 -36.21
CA ASN A 341 24.83 5.21 -35.64
C ASN A 341 25.90 4.68 -36.59
N ASP A 342 26.50 5.60 -37.35
CA ASP A 342 27.65 5.32 -38.21
C ASP A 342 28.94 5.52 -37.40
N PRO A 343 29.95 4.63 -37.55
CA PRO A 343 31.26 4.85 -36.94
C PRO A 343 31.86 6.20 -37.39
N GLY A 344 31.95 7.16 -36.47
CA GLY A 344 32.54 8.49 -36.71
C GLY A 344 31.53 9.61 -37.00
N SER A 345 30.23 9.32 -37.10
CA SER A 345 29.18 10.34 -37.14
C SER A 345 27.92 9.80 -36.48
N PRO A 346 27.51 10.29 -35.29
CA PRO A 346 26.18 9.98 -34.77
C PRO A 346 25.15 10.44 -35.81
N GLY A 347 24.31 9.52 -36.28
CA GLY A 347 23.35 9.79 -37.35
C GLY A 347 22.30 10.80 -36.90
N GLN A 348 21.80 11.60 -37.84
CA GLN A 348 20.70 12.52 -37.59
C GLN A 348 19.39 11.73 -37.34
N PRO A 349 18.48 12.23 -36.48
CA PRO A 349 17.16 11.63 -36.30
C PRO A 349 16.35 11.67 -37.60
N ASN A 350 15.63 10.60 -37.90
CA ASN A 350 14.76 10.49 -39.08
C ASN A 350 13.31 10.28 -38.63
N PRO A 351 12.52 11.36 -38.47
CA PRO A 351 11.14 11.25 -38.03
C PRO A 351 10.31 10.47 -39.06
N LEU A 352 9.69 9.39 -38.62
CA LEU A 352 8.77 8.59 -39.43
C LEU A 352 7.32 9.05 -39.25
N GLY A 353 7.03 9.86 -38.23
CA GLY A 353 5.68 10.24 -37.85
C GLY A 353 4.98 9.11 -37.10
N THR A 354 3.65 9.19 -37.00
CA THR A 354 2.84 8.15 -36.36
C THR A 354 2.62 6.97 -37.30
N LEU A 355 2.99 5.77 -36.85
CA LEU A 355 2.75 4.51 -37.56
C LEU A 355 1.59 3.76 -36.90
N LYS A 356 0.56 3.41 -37.67
CA LYS A 356 -0.54 2.54 -37.21
C LYS A 356 -0.09 1.07 -37.08
N PRO A 357 -0.82 0.21 -36.36
CA PRO A 357 -0.57 -1.24 -36.36
C PRO A 357 -0.48 -1.80 -37.79
N GLY A 358 0.62 -2.51 -38.08
CA GLY A 358 0.95 -3.07 -39.39
C GLY A 358 1.46 -2.05 -40.43
N GLU A 359 1.55 -0.75 -40.11
CA GLU A 359 2.09 0.26 -41.03
C GLU A 359 3.62 0.20 -41.03
N SER A 360 4.20 0.25 -42.24
CA SER A 360 5.64 0.31 -42.45
C SER A 360 6.05 1.60 -43.17
N ARG A 361 7.19 2.18 -42.79
CA ARG A 361 7.83 3.29 -43.53
C ARG A 361 9.31 3.02 -43.70
N SER A 362 9.83 3.33 -44.88
CA SER A 362 11.25 3.13 -45.20
C SER A 362 12.04 4.42 -45.13
N VAL A 363 13.28 4.34 -44.66
CA VAL A 363 14.27 5.43 -44.69
C VAL A 363 15.48 4.98 -45.49
N THR A 364 15.95 5.83 -46.38
CA THR A 364 17.15 5.58 -47.19
C THR A 364 18.28 6.49 -46.73
N PHE A 365 19.41 5.88 -46.40
CA PHE A 365 20.66 6.55 -46.04
C PHE A 365 21.71 6.29 -47.10
N SER A 366 22.64 7.23 -47.24
CA SER A 366 23.81 7.03 -48.07
C SER A 366 25.05 7.65 -47.44
N HIS A 367 26.15 6.91 -47.40
CA HIS A 367 27.45 7.43 -46.97
C HIS A 367 28.55 7.07 -47.97
N GLY A 368 29.70 7.72 -47.85
CA GLY A 368 30.87 7.41 -48.68
C GLY A 368 31.44 6.04 -48.32
N ASN A 369 31.87 5.29 -49.32
CA ASN A 369 32.63 4.05 -49.09
C ASN A 369 34.01 4.41 -48.53
N LEU A 370 34.29 3.95 -47.30
CA LEU A 370 35.56 4.21 -46.60
C LEU A 370 36.72 3.32 -47.13
N ALA A 371 36.42 2.36 -48.02
CA ALA A 371 37.41 1.54 -48.69
C ALA A 371 38.18 2.31 -49.77
N ARG A 372 39.34 1.78 -50.19
CA ARG A 372 40.03 2.28 -51.39
C ARG A 372 39.16 2.02 -52.64
N PRO A 373 39.22 2.86 -53.68
CA PRO A 373 38.47 2.66 -54.92
C PRO A 373 38.64 1.23 -55.47
N GLY A 374 37.52 0.53 -55.69
CA GLY A 374 37.50 -0.86 -56.20
C GLY A 374 37.59 -1.96 -55.13
N GLN A 375 37.53 -1.61 -53.84
CA GLN A 375 37.46 -2.59 -52.75
C GLN A 375 36.06 -2.65 -52.14
N THR A 376 35.66 -3.85 -51.73
CA THR A 376 34.41 -4.10 -51.01
C THR A 376 34.67 -4.04 -49.51
N VAL A 377 33.82 -3.33 -48.78
CA VAL A 377 33.82 -3.32 -47.31
C VAL A 377 32.49 -3.87 -46.81
N ASN A 378 32.57 -4.69 -45.76
CA ASN A 378 31.41 -5.07 -44.96
C ASN A 378 31.08 -3.91 -44.03
N TYR A 379 29.86 -3.40 -44.11
CA TYR A 379 29.41 -2.28 -43.31
C TYR A 379 28.27 -2.73 -42.39
N THR A 380 28.36 -2.37 -41.12
CA THR A 380 27.29 -2.62 -40.15
C THR A 380 26.77 -1.28 -39.67
N VAL A 381 25.57 -0.92 -40.13
CA VAL A 381 24.85 0.24 -39.61
C VAL A 381 24.11 -0.22 -38.36
N ASN A 382 24.34 0.43 -37.22
CA ASN A 382 23.49 0.20 -36.06
C ASN A 382 22.30 1.15 -36.14
N VAL A 383 21.08 0.59 -36.06
CA VAL A 383 19.84 1.35 -36.13
C VAL A 383 18.96 1.05 -34.94
N TRP A 384 18.16 2.04 -34.55
CA TRP A 384 17.14 1.86 -33.52
C TRP A 384 16.00 2.86 -33.67
N VAL A 385 14.83 2.50 -33.15
CA VAL A 385 13.64 3.33 -33.22
C VAL A 385 13.37 3.94 -31.86
N TYR A 386 13.24 5.26 -31.83
CA TYR A 386 12.68 5.99 -30.70
C TYR A 386 11.18 6.17 -30.88
N SER A 387 10.46 6.00 -29.79
CA SER A 387 9.06 6.39 -29.64
C SER A 387 8.83 6.94 -28.25
N SER A 388 8.15 8.09 -28.16
CA SER A 388 7.83 8.69 -26.87
C SER A 388 6.96 7.77 -25.99
N ALA A 389 6.14 6.93 -26.61
CA ALA A 389 5.29 5.95 -25.95
C ALA A 389 6.08 4.80 -25.31
N LEU A 390 7.30 4.50 -25.80
CA LEU A 390 8.14 3.42 -25.28
C LEU A 390 9.22 3.91 -24.32
N TYR A 391 9.85 5.04 -24.63
CA TYR A 391 11.03 5.52 -23.88
C TYR A 391 10.75 6.78 -23.04
N GLY A 392 9.54 7.33 -23.14
CA GLY A 392 9.16 8.60 -22.51
C GLY A 392 9.46 9.80 -23.40
N PRO A 393 9.12 11.02 -22.94
CA PRO A 393 9.15 12.22 -23.79
C PRO A 393 10.55 12.78 -24.06
N ASP A 394 11.58 12.35 -23.32
CA ASP A 394 12.96 12.80 -23.50
C ASP A 394 13.74 11.83 -24.42
N PRO A 395 14.02 12.20 -25.69
CA PRO A 395 14.75 11.36 -26.63
C PRO A 395 16.23 11.18 -26.27
N GLU A 396 16.78 11.99 -25.37
CA GLU A 396 18.17 11.85 -24.94
C GLU A 396 18.36 10.70 -23.96
N VAL A 397 17.33 10.31 -23.20
CA VAL A 397 17.39 9.18 -22.24
C VAL A 397 17.90 7.89 -22.89
N PRO A 398 17.28 7.35 -23.96
CA PRO A 398 17.75 6.12 -24.59
C PRO A 398 19.15 6.26 -25.19
N THR A 399 19.53 7.45 -25.68
CA THR A 399 20.90 7.71 -26.15
C THR A 399 21.90 7.61 -25.01
N ARG A 400 21.65 8.26 -23.86
CA ARG A 400 22.52 8.18 -22.68
C ARG A 400 22.67 6.75 -22.16
N LEU A 401 21.60 5.96 -22.20
CA LEU A 401 21.65 4.55 -21.82
C LEU A 401 22.56 3.76 -22.77
N ARG A 402 22.43 3.96 -24.08
CA ARG A 402 23.30 3.32 -25.09
C ARG A 402 24.76 3.72 -24.93
N ASP A 403 25.04 4.99 -24.65
CA ASP A 403 26.40 5.47 -24.37
C ASP A 403 27.01 4.79 -23.14
N ARG A 404 26.18 4.31 -22.20
CA ARG A 404 26.60 3.52 -21.03
C ARG A 404 26.61 2.00 -21.29
N GLY A 405 26.39 1.57 -22.53
CA GLY A 405 26.38 0.15 -22.92
C GLY A 405 25.07 -0.58 -22.61
N LEU A 406 23.97 0.15 -22.37
CA LEU A 406 22.62 -0.41 -22.23
C LEU A 406 21.82 -0.13 -23.50
N GLU A 407 21.40 -1.17 -24.21
CA GLU A 407 20.61 -1.04 -25.44
C GLU A 407 19.13 -1.30 -25.13
N PRO A 408 18.29 -0.27 -24.87
CA PRO A 408 16.97 -0.45 -24.24
C PRO A 408 15.99 -1.33 -25.03
N ASP A 409 16.10 -1.32 -26.35
CA ASP A 409 15.36 -2.16 -27.30
C ASP A 409 15.78 -3.63 -27.30
N LYS A 410 17.00 -3.94 -26.84
CA LYS A 410 17.53 -5.31 -26.76
C LYS A 410 17.50 -5.89 -25.34
N GLN A 411 17.16 -5.10 -24.32
CA GLN A 411 17.08 -5.59 -22.94
C GLN A 411 15.77 -6.37 -22.74
N SER A 412 15.88 -7.65 -22.37
CA SER A 412 14.73 -8.50 -22.05
C SER A 412 13.85 -7.91 -20.94
N GLU A 413 14.49 -7.31 -19.94
CA GLU A 413 13.89 -6.73 -18.73
C GLU A 413 13.04 -5.50 -19.04
N LEU A 414 13.38 -4.73 -20.09
CA LEU A 414 12.52 -3.64 -20.58
C LEU A 414 11.42 -4.18 -21.50
N SER A 415 11.73 -5.21 -22.29
CA SER A 415 10.74 -5.80 -23.20
C SER A 415 9.62 -6.54 -22.45
N SER A 416 9.89 -7.06 -21.25
CA SER A 416 8.92 -7.73 -20.36
C SER A 416 8.01 -6.75 -19.61
N VAL A 417 8.36 -5.46 -19.56
CA VAL A 417 7.49 -4.40 -19.04
C VAL A 417 6.44 -4.08 -20.10
N ASP A 418 5.17 -4.04 -19.69
CA ASP A 418 4.06 -3.64 -20.56
C ASP A 418 4.31 -2.22 -21.12
N ALA A 419 4.06 -2.01 -22.42
CA ALA A 419 4.43 -0.79 -23.14
C ALA A 419 4.14 0.53 -22.40
N PRO A 420 3.02 0.68 -21.69
CA PRO A 420 2.74 1.92 -20.97
C PRO A 420 3.64 2.26 -19.78
N LEU A 421 4.20 1.24 -19.14
CA LEU A 421 5.13 1.42 -18.03
C LEU A 421 6.59 1.51 -18.53
N ARG A 422 6.85 1.21 -19.81
CA ARG A 422 8.19 1.29 -20.41
C ARG A 422 8.82 2.69 -20.33
N PRO A 423 8.08 3.81 -20.49
CA PRO A 423 8.63 5.14 -20.21
C PRO A 423 9.18 5.30 -18.80
N ALA A 424 8.45 4.83 -17.79
CA ALA A 424 8.88 4.88 -16.39
C ALA A 424 10.06 3.94 -16.13
N ALA A 425 10.01 2.73 -16.67
CA ALA A 425 11.10 1.75 -16.60
C ALA A 425 12.40 2.26 -17.24
N THR A 426 12.29 2.93 -18.39
CA THR A 426 13.43 3.52 -19.10
C THR A 426 14.04 4.67 -18.28
N ARG A 427 13.21 5.56 -17.73
CA ARG A 427 13.68 6.64 -16.83
C ARG A 427 14.34 6.08 -15.56
N LEU A 428 13.77 5.02 -14.98
CA LEU A 428 14.34 4.34 -13.82
C LEU A 428 15.72 3.76 -14.14
N LEU A 429 15.89 3.10 -15.29
CA LEU A 429 17.18 2.58 -15.72
C LEU A 429 18.22 3.70 -15.94
N ASP A 430 17.83 4.83 -16.53
CA ASP A 430 18.72 5.99 -16.70
C ASP A 430 19.12 6.59 -15.34
N ALA A 431 18.17 6.70 -14.42
CA ALA A 431 18.40 7.23 -13.07
C ALA A 431 19.35 6.33 -12.25
N MET A 432 19.22 5.00 -12.35
CA MET A 432 20.06 4.02 -11.63
C MET A 432 21.51 3.94 -12.14
N THR A 433 21.74 4.39 -13.37
CA THR A 433 23.04 4.31 -14.06
C THR A 433 23.67 5.67 -14.33
N ARG A 434 23.07 6.75 -13.83
CA ARG A 434 23.48 8.13 -14.10
C ARG A 434 24.94 8.37 -13.72
N SER A 435 25.40 7.77 -12.63
CA SER A 435 26.77 7.93 -12.12
C SER A 435 27.82 7.11 -12.88
N VAL A 436 27.45 6.28 -13.87
CA VAL A 436 28.36 5.35 -14.57
C VAL A 436 29.00 6.03 -15.78
N PRO A 437 30.32 6.27 -15.78
CA PRO A 437 31.03 6.69 -16.98
C PRO A 437 31.01 5.59 -18.05
N PRO A 438 30.87 5.92 -19.35
CA PRO A 438 30.97 4.97 -20.46
C PRO A 438 32.26 4.12 -20.46
N SER A 439 33.34 4.65 -19.90
CA SER A 439 34.67 4.02 -19.86
C SER A 439 34.97 3.26 -18.55
N ASP A 440 34.02 3.15 -17.64
CA ASP A 440 34.24 2.53 -16.32
C ASP A 440 34.40 1.00 -16.47
N PRO A 441 35.53 0.40 -16.02
CA PRO A 441 35.73 -1.04 -16.04
C PRO A 441 34.64 -1.83 -15.28
N GLY A 442 33.96 -1.20 -14.31
CA GLY A 442 32.87 -1.76 -13.53
C GLY A 442 31.48 -1.55 -14.11
N ALA A 443 31.34 -0.85 -15.25
CA ALA A 443 30.05 -0.49 -15.85
C ALA A 443 29.16 -1.71 -16.09
N GLY A 444 29.73 -2.84 -16.55
CA GLY A 444 28.99 -4.07 -16.78
C GLY A 444 28.27 -4.62 -15.54
N ASN A 445 28.92 -4.58 -14.38
CA ASN A 445 28.33 -5.02 -13.12
C ASN A 445 27.22 -4.07 -12.64
N ILE A 446 27.41 -2.76 -12.83
CA ILE A 446 26.42 -1.76 -12.45
C ILE A 446 25.18 -1.87 -13.35
N ASN A 447 25.37 -2.02 -14.65
CA ASN A 447 24.30 -2.23 -15.62
C ASN A 447 23.51 -3.52 -15.31
N ALA A 448 24.19 -4.63 -15.03
CA ALA A 448 23.54 -5.88 -14.62
C ALA A 448 22.74 -5.71 -13.32
N SER A 449 23.28 -4.99 -12.34
CA SER A 449 22.55 -4.68 -11.10
C SER A 449 21.32 -3.81 -11.35
N ALA A 450 21.41 -2.84 -12.26
CA ALA A 450 20.29 -1.95 -12.62
C ALA A 450 19.19 -2.70 -13.39
N LEU A 451 19.56 -3.63 -14.29
CA LEU A 451 18.60 -4.50 -14.98
C LEU A 451 17.90 -5.45 -14.01
N LYS A 452 18.65 -6.07 -13.08
CA LYS A 452 18.07 -6.90 -12.01
C LYS A 452 17.10 -6.10 -11.13
N ALA A 453 17.47 -4.87 -10.77
CA ALA A 453 16.59 -3.97 -10.03
C ALA A 453 15.32 -3.65 -10.83
N LEU A 454 15.44 -3.41 -12.14
CA LEU A 454 14.29 -3.15 -13.00
C LEU A 454 13.34 -4.37 -13.08
N ASP A 455 13.89 -5.57 -13.27
CA ASP A 455 13.13 -6.81 -13.27
C ASP A 455 12.40 -7.02 -11.94
N ASN A 456 13.09 -6.82 -10.82
CA ASN A 456 12.47 -6.85 -9.50
C ASN A 456 11.36 -5.80 -9.33
N ALA A 457 11.57 -4.55 -9.78
CA ALA A 457 10.53 -3.52 -9.73
C ALA A 457 9.30 -3.90 -10.57
N ASN A 458 9.50 -4.54 -11.72
CA ASN A 458 8.40 -5.01 -12.56
C ASN A 458 7.67 -6.19 -11.91
N ARG A 459 8.40 -7.22 -11.47
CA ARG A 459 7.84 -8.41 -10.82
C ARG A 459 7.07 -8.05 -9.55
N LEU A 460 7.62 -7.16 -8.75
CA LEU A 460 7.01 -6.69 -7.50
C LEU A 460 6.04 -5.51 -7.73
N LYS A 461 5.73 -5.14 -8.98
CA LYS A 461 4.74 -4.10 -9.35
C LYS A 461 5.02 -2.68 -8.81
N ARG A 462 6.28 -2.37 -8.49
CA ARG A 462 6.72 -1.10 -7.87
C ARG A 462 6.99 0.03 -8.87
N LEU A 463 6.95 -0.25 -10.17
CA LEU A 463 7.24 0.75 -11.21
C LEU A 463 6.41 2.03 -11.10
N PRO A 464 5.09 2.01 -10.82
CA PRO A 464 4.31 3.24 -10.67
C PRO A 464 4.76 4.12 -9.50
N LEU A 465 5.14 3.50 -8.38
CA LEU A 465 5.59 4.21 -7.19
C LEU A 465 6.99 4.82 -7.40
N LEU A 466 7.90 4.05 -8.01
CA LEU A 466 9.23 4.52 -8.41
C LEU A 466 9.12 5.65 -9.45
N ALA A 467 8.16 5.58 -10.38
CA ALA A 467 7.89 6.64 -11.33
C ALA A 467 7.53 7.95 -10.61
N LYS A 468 6.62 7.91 -9.63
CA LYS A 468 6.28 9.11 -8.82
C LYS A 468 7.50 9.71 -8.13
N VAL A 469 8.39 8.86 -7.58
CA VAL A 469 9.63 9.31 -6.94
C VAL A 469 10.56 9.99 -7.94
N LEU A 470 10.77 9.39 -9.12
CA LEU A 470 11.67 9.92 -10.15
C LEU A 470 11.12 11.17 -10.84
N ASP A 471 9.83 11.17 -11.19
CA ASP A 471 9.15 12.28 -11.85
C ASP A 471 9.11 13.53 -10.95
N SER A 472 9.30 13.37 -9.63
CA SER A 472 9.47 14.50 -8.72
C SER A 472 10.72 15.34 -9.01
N GLY A 473 11.75 14.75 -9.64
CA GLY A 473 13.07 15.35 -9.87
C GLY A 473 13.86 15.68 -8.59
N ARG A 474 13.40 15.20 -7.43
CA ARG A 474 13.84 15.66 -6.10
C ARG A 474 14.45 14.57 -5.22
N LEU A 475 14.53 13.34 -5.71
CA LEU A 475 15.41 12.31 -5.16
C LEU A 475 16.88 12.70 -5.38
N GLN A 476 17.66 12.78 -4.32
CA GLN A 476 19.04 13.29 -4.35
C GLN A 476 20.07 12.20 -4.66
N ASN A 477 19.72 10.92 -4.47
CA ASN A 477 20.58 9.75 -4.68
C ASN A 477 19.94 8.70 -5.63
N PRO A 478 19.51 9.07 -6.85
CA PRO A 478 18.81 8.15 -7.76
C PRO A 478 19.62 6.90 -8.13
N ASP A 479 20.96 6.99 -8.15
CA ASP A 479 21.84 5.85 -8.45
C ASP A 479 21.75 4.74 -7.40
N ASP A 480 21.41 5.05 -6.15
CA ASP A 480 21.26 4.08 -5.07
C ASP A 480 20.03 3.18 -5.29
N LEU A 481 19.06 3.61 -6.12
CA LEU A 481 17.86 2.82 -6.43
C LEU A 481 18.20 1.44 -6.99
N ARG A 482 19.33 1.27 -7.69
CA ARG A 482 19.75 -0.05 -8.20
C ARG A 482 19.96 -1.07 -7.08
N ARG A 483 20.50 -0.63 -5.95
CA ARG A 483 20.71 -1.47 -4.77
C ARG A 483 19.39 -1.61 -4.02
N LEU A 484 18.74 -0.49 -3.78
CA LEU A 484 17.51 -0.43 -2.99
C LEU A 484 16.42 -1.29 -3.58
N VAL A 485 16.15 -1.20 -4.87
CA VAL A 485 15.09 -2.00 -5.51
C VAL A 485 15.49 -3.48 -5.63
N ALA A 486 16.78 -3.78 -5.81
CA ALA A 486 17.25 -5.16 -5.90
C ALA A 486 17.17 -5.92 -4.56
N GLU A 487 17.37 -5.23 -3.43
CA GLU A 487 17.40 -5.80 -2.07
C GLU A 487 16.05 -5.69 -1.33
N ASN A 488 15.06 -5.01 -1.92
CA ASN A 488 13.81 -4.66 -1.28
C ASN A 488 12.72 -5.66 -1.67
N ASN A 489 12.62 -6.78 -0.94
CA ASN A 489 11.52 -7.73 -1.08
C ASN A 489 10.59 -7.77 0.14
N THR A 490 10.85 -6.93 1.16
CA THR A 490 10.03 -6.88 2.38
C THR A 490 9.04 -5.72 2.40
N ILE A 491 7.94 -5.88 3.13
CA ILE A 491 6.88 -4.90 3.36
C ILE A 491 7.43 -3.68 4.08
N GLY A 492 8.41 -3.86 4.97
CA GLY A 492 9.10 -2.75 5.63
C GLY A 492 9.74 -1.81 4.62
N LYS A 493 10.50 -2.39 3.68
CA LYS A 493 11.19 -1.64 2.64
C LYS A 493 10.23 -1.12 1.56
N TYR A 494 9.04 -1.73 1.42
CA TYR A 494 7.94 -1.18 0.63
C TYR A 494 7.31 0.07 1.28
N ARG A 495 6.97 0.01 2.58
CA ARG A 495 6.45 1.17 3.34
C ARG A 495 7.41 2.35 3.33
N GLU A 496 8.71 2.09 3.31
CA GLU A 496 9.71 3.14 3.11
C GLU A 496 9.54 3.87 1.77
N LEU A 497 9.39 3.12 0.67
CA LEU A 497 9.20 3.68 -0.67
C LEU A 497 7.87 4.46 -0.78
N GLU A 498 6.79 3.93 -0.21
CA GLU A 498 5.50 4.62 -0.15
C GLU A 498 5.60 5.96 0.59
N GLN A 499 6.29 5.98 1.74
CA GLN A 499 6.48 7.20 2.50
C GLN A 499 7.27 8.25 1.72
N VAL A 500 8.31 7.84 1.00
CA VAL A 500 9.11 8.75 0.17
C VAL A 500 8.27 9.30 -0.99
N ALA A 501 7.48 8.45 -1.65
CA ALA A 501 6.59 8.90 -2.72
C ALA A 501 5.52 9.87 -2.21
N HIS A 502 4.88 9.56 -1.06
CA HIS A 502 3.90 10.44 -0.44
C HIS A 502 4.54 11.78 -0.04
N LEU A 503 5.73 11.78 0.59
CA LEU A 503 6.45 12.99 0.96
C LEU A 503 6.66 13.89 -0.28
N LEU A 504 7.16 13.31 -1.36
CA LEU A 504 7.43 14.05 -2.59
C LEU A 504 6.14 14.57 -3.25
N GLN A 505 5.02 13.85 -3.12
CA GLN A 505 3.73 14.31 -3.60
C GLN A 505 3.15 15.45 -2.74
N ALA A 506 3.23 15.33 -1.41
CA ALA A 506 2.59 16.25 -0.47
C ALA A 506 3.38 17.55 -0.27
N ASP A 507 4.71 17.49 -0.31
CA ASP A 507 5.58 18.65 -0.19
C ASP A 507 6.34 18.88 -1.51
N PRO A 508 5.95 19.86 -2.34
CA PRO A 508 6.60 20.14 -3.62
C PRO A 508 8.03 20.67 -3.49
N THR A 509 8.45 21.09 -2.28
CA THR A 509 9.80 21.58 -2.00
C THR A 509 10.73 20.51 -1.43
N ALA A 510 10.17 19.37 -1.01
CA ALA A 510 10.93 18.30 -0.39
C ALA A 510 12.04 17.80 -1.31
N ARG A 511 13.26 17.68 -0.76
CA ARG A 511 14.42 16.98 -1.34
C ARG A 511 14.82 15.86 -0.41
N VAL A 512 14.95 14.65 -0.93
CA VAL A 512 15.08 13.43 -0.13
C VAL A 512 16.30 12.60 -0.55
N TRP A 513 17.02 12.09 0.45
CA TRP A 513 17.94 10.98 0.34
C TRP A 513 17.20 9.74 0.86
N PHE A 514 16.91 8.81 -0.03
CA PHE A 514 16.16 7.59 0.30
C PHE A 514 17.15 6.45 0.54
N ASN A 515 17.18 5.91 1.76
CA ASN A 515 18.03 4.81 2.23
C ASN A 515 19.46 4.83 1.62
N GLY A 516 20.02 6.03 1.61
CA GLY A 516 21.33 6.33 1.06
C GLY A 516 22.03 7.37 1.90
N LYS A 517 23.28 7.65 1.53
CA LYS A 517 24.13 8.51 2.35
C LYS A 517 23.84 9.98 2.09
N TYR A 518 23.46 10.69 3.14
CA TYR A 518 23.41 12.14 3.17
C TYR A 518 24.81 12.70 3.44
N PRO A 519 25.41 13.43 2.49
CA PRO A 519 26.71 14.07 2.71
C PRO A 519 26.57 15.35 3.53
N ALA A 520 27.40 15.51 4.56
CA ALA A 520 27.47 16.69 5.40
C ALA A 520 28.95 17.10 5.66
N PRO A 521 29.23 18.32 6.15
CA PRO A 521 30.60 18.78 6.39
C PRO A 521 31.39 17.92 7.40
N ASP A 522 30.70 17.29 8.34
CA ASP A 522 31.23 16.50 9.44
C ASP A 522 31.18 14.97 9.20
N GLY A 523 30.65 14.53 8.07
CA GLY A 523 30.62 13.12 7.69
C GLY A 523 29.47 12.75 6.75
N GLU A 524 29.26 11.44 6.63
CA GLU A 524 28.10 10.88 5.93
C GLU A 524 27.12 10.31 6.95
N TYR A 525 25.84 10.55 6.70
CA TYR A 525 24.74 10.10 7.57
C TYR A 525 23.78 9.23 6.79
N LYS A 526 23.09 8.32 7.47
CA LYS A 526 22.15 7.40 6.82
C LYS A 526 20.95 7.14 7.72
N ALA A 527 19.79 7.13 7.09
CA ALA A 527 18.54 6.65 7.66
C ALA A 527 17.64 6.18 6.50
N ASP A 528 16.49 5.60 6.80
CA ASP A 528 15.53 5.19 5.76
C ASP A 528 15.12 6.39 4.89
N ALA A 529 14.92 7.57 5.47
CA ALA A 529 14.81 8.82 4.71
C ALA A 529 15.43 10.02 5.44
N ILE A 530 16.27 10.80 4.74
CA ILE A 530 16.75 12.10 5.21
C ILE A 530 16.23 13.15 4.23
N TYR A 531 15.52 14.16 4.71
CA TYR A 531 14.96 15.17 3.82
C TYR A 531 14.97 16.59 4.38
N THR A 532 14.94 17.53 3.45
CA THR A 532 14.65 18.95 3.69
C THR A 532 13.40 19.33 2.94
N GLY A 533 12.49 20.09 3.55
CA GLY A 533 11.23 20.47 2.92
C GLY A 533 10.57 21.67 3.60
N THR A 534 9.28 21.83 3.41
CA THR A 534 8.48 22.83 4.11
C THR A 534 7.22 22.23 4.74
N GLU A 535 6.97 22.59 6.00
CA GLU A 535 5.74 22.25 6.71
C GLU A 535 5.10 23.54 7.21
N ASN A 536 3.83 23.76 6.84
CA ASN A 536 3.10 25.00 7.16
C ASN A 536 3.88 26.28 6.79
N GLY A 537 4.57 26.25 5.65
CA GLY A 537 5.39 27.37 5.15
C GLY A 537 6.73 27.57 5.85
N LYS A 538 7.12 26.70 6.80
CA LYS A 538 8.42 26.78 7.49
C LYS A 538 9.38 25.70 7.00
N PRO A 539 10.67 26.01 6.83
CA PRO A 539 11.65 25.01 6.45
C PRO A 539 11.79 23.94 7.55
N VAL A 540 11.81 22.68 7.14
CA VAL A 540 12.02 21.53 8.04
C VAL A 540 13.17 20.68 7.53
N ARG A 541 13.90 20.06 8.46
CA ARG A 541 14.97 19.09 8.22
C ARG A 541 14.68 17.87 9.07
N ARG A 542 14.38 16.74 8.45
CA ARG A 542 13.99 15.52 9.16
C ARG A 542 14.84 14.33 8.75
N CYS A 543 15.15 13.51 9.73
CA CYS A 543 15.81 12.23 9.57
C CYS A 543 14.85 11.17 10.13
N VAL A 544 14.41 10.27 9.27
CA VAL A 544 13.29 9.36 9.52
C VAL A 544 13.77 7.92 9.49
N GLN A 545 13.44 7.18 10.54
CA GLN A 545 13.52 5.73 10.59
C GLN A 545 12.10 5.18 10.47
N ILE A 546 11.89 4.30 9.49
CA ILE A 546 10.58 3.74 9.16
C ILE A 546 10.61 2.28 9.57
N LYS A 547 9.57 1.84 10.28
CA LYS A 547 9.43 0.45 10.70
C LYS A 547 8.01 -0.04 10.44
N THR A 548 7.88 -1.35 10.30
CA THR A 548 6.59 -2.01 10.08
C THR A 548 6.31 -2.99 11.19
N GLY A 549 5.27 -2.74 11.98
CA GLY A 549 4.74 -3.66 12.98
C GLY A 549 3.85 -4.69 12.30
N LEU A 550 4.26 -5.95 12.40
CA LEU A 550 3.48 -7.12 11.96
C LEU A 550 2.86 -7.89 13.14
N GLY A 551 3.10 -7.41 14.35
CA GLY A 551 2.67 -8.03 15.59
C GLY A 551 3.19 -7.24 16.78
N GLU A 552 2.67 -7.54 17.97
CA GLU A 552 3.00 -6.78 19.17
C GLU A 552 4.49 -6.89 19.58
N ARG A 553 5.05 -8.10 19.44
CA ARG A 553 6.47 -8.35 19.74
C ARG A 553 7.39 -7.64 18.74
N SER A 554 7.05 -7.62 17.46
CA SER A 554 7.84 -6.93 16.43
C SER A 554 7.74 -5.41 16.61
N LEU A 555 6.57 -4.88 16.97
CA LEU A 555 6.38 -3.46 17.28
C LEU A 555 7.35 -2.97 18.37
N THR A 556 7.44 -3.67 19.51
CA THR A 556 8.34 -3.27 20.60
C THR A 556 9.81 -3.29 20.18
N ARG A 557 10.23 -4.31 19.43
CA ARG A 557 11.60 -4.43 18.90
C ARG A 557 11.91 -3.31 17.92
N ASN A 558 11.02 -3.10 16.94
CA ASN A 558 11.16 -2.11 15.90
C ASN A 558 11.23 -0.68 16.46
N LEU A 559 10.45 -0.39 17.49
CA LEU A 559 10.52 0.91 18.16
C LEU A 559 11.88 1.16 18.82
N ARG A 560 12.41 0.16 19.54
CA ARG A 560 13.77 0.25 20.12
C ARG A 560 14.83 0.39 19.03
N ASP A 561 14.82 -0.51 18.07
CA ASP A 561 15.86 -0.59 17.05
C ASP A 561 15.86 0.69 16.20
N GLY A 562 14.68 1.22 15.83
CA GLY A 562 14.56 2.51 15.14
C GLY A 562 15.06 3.69 15.97
N ALA A 563 14.77 3.72 17.28
CA ALA A 563 15.30 4.74 18.18
C ALA A 563 16.84 4.64 18.32
N GLU A 564 17.41 3.43 18.36
CA GLU A 564 18.86 3.21 18.35
C GLU A 564 19.52 3.65 17.03
N GLN A 565 18.90 3.31 15.89
CA GLN A 565 19.36 3.68 14.54
C GLN A 565 19.35 5.19 14.31
N LEU A 566 18.33 5.92 14.78
CA LEU A 566 18.33 7.39 14.70
C LEU A 566 19.55 8.03 15.40
N ASN A 567 20.18 7.31 16.34
CA ASN A 567 21.26 7.80 17.19
C ASN A 567 22.60 7.08 16.99
N GLY A 568 22.75 6.21 15.98
CA GLY A 568 24.00 5.48 15.76
C GLY A 568 24.38 4.51 16.89
N GLN A 569 23.38 4.04 17.64
CA GLN A 569 23.56 3.17 18.80
C GLN A 569 23.23 1.70 18.50
N LYS A 570 22.68 1.41 17.32
CA LYS A 570 22.31 0.04 16.93
C LYS A 570 23.55 -0.72 16.45
N THR A 571 23.91 -1.79 17.14
CA THR A 571 24.96 -2.71 16.68
C THR A 571 24.60 -3.27 15.30
N ASP A 572 25.60 -3.32 14.41
CA ASP A 572 25.51 -3.78 13.02
C ASP A 572 24.71 -2.86 12.07
N SER A 573 24.57 -1.58 12.42
CA SER A 573 23.97 -0.56 11.55
C SER A 573 24.89 0.65 11.41
N ASP A 574 24.96 1.20 10.20
CA ASP A 574 25.62 2.48 9.88
C ASP A 574 24.64 3.67 9.94
N GLU A 575 23.42 3.44 10.42
CA GLU A 575 22.38 4.47 10.47
C GLU A 575 22.59 5.41 11.66
N LEU A 576 22.48 6.71 11.38
CA LEU A 576 22.65 7.80 12.32
C LEU A 576 22.08 9.08 11.69
N CYS A 577 21.32 9.85 12.47
CA CYS A 577 20.83 11.13 11.99
C CYS A 577 21.89 12.24 12.01
N PRO A 578 21.90 13.14 10.99
CA PRO A 578 22.76 14.30 11.02
C PRO A 578 22.39 15.27 12.15
N PRO A 579 23.37 15.96 12.77
CA PRO A 579 23.11 17.01 13.75
C PRO A 579 22.17 18.09 13.22
N GLY A 580 21.24 18.54 14.06
CA GLY A 580 20.28 19.62 13.73
C GLY A 580 19.09 19.18 12.86
N PHE A 581 18.94 17.88 12.58
CA PHE A 581 17.71 17.31 12.02
C PHE A 581 16.78 16.86 13.15
N GLU A 582 15.47 17.01 12.94
CA GLU A 582 14.45 16.36 13.79
C GLU A 582 14.52 14.84 13.57
N ARG A 583 14.74 14.08 14.64
CA ARG A 583 14.76 12.60 14.63
C ARG A 583 13.33 12.08 14.70
N VAL A 584 12.86 11.48 13.62
CA VAL A 584 11.50 10.94 13.52
C VAL A 584 11.53 9.42 13.46
N LEU A 585 10.84 8.78 14.40
CA LEU A 585 10.56 7.36 14.34
C LEU A 585 9.14 7.17 13.82
N GLN A 586 9.00 6.56 12.65
CA GLN A 586 7.72 6.29 12.03
C GLN A 586 7.45 4.79 12.03
N VAL A 587 6.26 4.38 12.47
CA VAL A 587 5.85 2.98 12.52
C VAL A 587 4.52 2.77 11.83
N TYR A 588 4.51 1.89 10.83
CA TYR A 588 3.30 1.37 10.18
C TYR A 588 2.79 0.16 10.95
N LEU A 589 1.52 0.16 11.31
CA LEU A 589 0.85 -0.98 11.94
C LEU A 589 0.03 -1.71 10.88
N GLU A 590 0.55 -2.83 10.38
CA GLU A 590 -0.16 -3.67 9.41
C GLU A 590 -1.35 -4.36 10.06
N PRO A 591 -2.37 -4.81 9.29
CA PRO A 591 -3.55 -5.47 9.84
C PRO A 591 -3.22 -6.59 10.85
N THR A 592 -2.12 -7.31 10.64
CA THR A 592 -1.66 -8.41 11.51
C THR A 592 -1.18 -8.03 12.90
N VAL A 593 -1.04 -6.73 13.21
CA VAL A 593 -0.88 -6.32 14.62
C VAL A 593 -2.15 -6.57 15.45
N GLY A 594 -3.27 -6.88 14.79
CA GLY A 594 -4.57 -7.10 15.38
C GLY A 594 -5.41 -5.84 15.44
N VAL A 595 -6.74 -5.99 15.38
CA VAL A 595 -7.71 -4.89 15.40
C VAL A 595 -7.54 -3.91 16.57
N ALA A 596 -7.06 -4.39 17.72
CA ALA A 596 -6.81 -3.56 18.89
C ALA A 596 -5.76 -2.45 18.66
N LEU A 597 -4.80 -2.68 17.76
CA LEU A 597 -3.73 -1.74 17.43
C LEU A 597 -3.89 -1.15 16.02
N HIS A 598 -4.30 -1.98 15.06
CA HIS A 598 -4.51 -1.54 13.68
C HIS A 598 -5.64 -0.52 13.57
N ASP A 599 -6.69 -0.66 14.38
CA ASP A 599 -7.84 0.26 14.39
C ASP A 599 -7.83 1.22 15.60
N ALA A 600 -6.69 1.30 16.30
CA ALA A 600 -6.55 2.14 17.48
C ALA A 600 -6.61 3.64 17.14
N THR A 601 -7.36 4.40 17.92
CA THR A 601 -7.26 5.87 17.93
C THR A 601 -5.96 6.32 18.61
N ARG A 602 -5.65 7.62 18.49
CA ARG A 602 -4.53 8.22 19.22
C ARG A 602 -4.60 7.93 20.72
N ASP A 603 -5.75 8.12 21.36
CA ASP A 603 -5.91 7.93 22.82
C ASP A 603 -5.70 6.46 23.23
N ALA A 604 -6.19 5.52 22.40
CA ALA A 604 -5.98 4.10 22.60
C ALA A 604 -4.48 3.74 22.50
N LEU A 605 -3.78 4.27 21.49
CA LEU A 605 -2.33 4.12 21.34
C LEU A 605 -1.56 4.74 22.52
N GLU A 606 -1.97 5.91 23.02
CA GLU A 606 -1.35 6.53 24.19
C GLU A 606 -1.49 5.65 25.43
N ALA A 607 -2.69 5.12 25.69
CA ALA A 607 -2.93 4.22 26.80
C ALA A 607 -2.11 2.93 26.68
N TYR A 608 -2.07 2.36 25.47
CA TYR A 608 -1.25 1.21 25.13
C TYR A 608 0.24 1.45 25.47
N PHE A 609 0.80 2.58 25.02
CA PHE A 609 2.20 2.93 25.29
C PHE A 609 2.48 3.25 26.78
N LYS A 610 1.48 3.78 27.51
CA LYS A 610 1.56 4.11 28.95
C LYS A 610 1.40 2.89 29.86
N ASP A 611 0.92 1.76 29.35
CA ASP A 611 0.71 0.54 30.13
C ASP A 611 1.98 0.13 30.91
N LYS A 612 1.83 -0.31 32.16
CA LYS A 612 2.95 -0.68 33.03
C LYS A 612 3.79 -1.84 32.44
N ARG A 613 3.15 -2.77 31.73
CA ARG A 613 3.81 -3.89 31.03
C ARG A 613 4.72 -3.39 29.91
N ARG A 614 4.50 -2.18 29.40
CA ARG A 614 5.30 -1.51 28.36
C ARG A 614 6.33 -0.55 28.93
N GLN A 615 6.66 -0.65 30.23
CA GLN A 615 7.71 0.18 30.86
C GLN A 615 9.06 0.03 30.14
N GLN A 616 9.44 -1.19 29.75
CA GLN A 616 10.68 -1.42 29.01
C GLN A 616 10.70 -0.69 27.66
N PHE A 617 9.56 -0.65 26.96
CA PHE A 617 9.43 0.14 25.72
C PHE A 617 9.73 1.62 25.99
N ARG A 618 9.12 2.21 27.02
CA ARG A 618 9.34 3.62 27.35
C ARG A 618 10.79 3.90 27.76
N GLN A 619 11.43 2.97 28.46
CA GLN A 619 12.85 3.06 28.80
C GLN A 619 13.77 2.96 27.58
N ASN A 620 13.42 2.14 26.59
CA ASN A 620 14.20 2.00 25.34
C ASN A 620 14.23 3.29 24.51
N MET A 621 13.29 4.22 24.74
CA MET A 621 13.26 5.53 24.10
C MET A 621 14.18 6.55 24.79
N CYS A 622 14.86 6.16 25.87
CA CYS A 622 15.81 6.99 26.61
C CYS A 622 17.25 6.62 26.27
N ASP A 623 18.10 7.60 26.04
CA ASP A 623 19.55 7.38 25.99
C ASP A 623 20.14 7.16 27.40
N GLU A 624 21.42 6.81 27.46
CA GLU A 624 22.13 6.58 28.72
C GLU A 624 22.20 7.82 29.62
N ASN A 625 21.99 9.02 29.07
CA ASN A 625 22.01 10.29 29.78
C ASN A 625 20.62 10.74 30.26
N GLY A 626 19.58 9.93 30.06
CA GLY A 626 18.21 10.30 30.41
C GLY A 626 17.59 11.34 29.46
N LYS A 627 18.04 11.41 28.21
CA LYS A 627 17.40 12.19 27.14
C LYS A 627 16.58 11.30 26.23
N VAL A 628 15.55 11.89 25.60
CA VAL A 628 14.73 11.14 24.64
C VAL A 628 15.51 10.96 23.34
N ARG A 629 15.57 9.71 22.85
CA ARG A 629 16.26 9.30 21.60
C ARG A 629 15.56 9.79 20.34
N VAL A 630 14.27 10.11 20.44
CA VAL A 630 13.39 10.46 19.32
C VAL A 630 12.77 11.83 19.60
N ASP A 631 12.70 12.70 18.60
CA ASP A 631 12.07 14.01 18.73
C ASP A 631 10.57 13.93 18.35
N ARG A 632 10.22 13.02 17.44
CA ARG A 632 8.83 12.74 17.05
C ARG A 632 8.58 11.25 16.84
N LEU A 633 7.56 10.71 17.50
CA LEU A 633 6.98 9.40 17.16
C LEU A 633 5.79 9.59 16.23
N VAL A 634 5.76 8.86 15.12
CA VAL A 634 4.63 8.79 14.20
C VAL A 634 4.16 7.35 14.12
N VAL A 635 2.89 7.09 14.38
CA VAL A 635 2.26 5.77 14.20
C VAL A 635 1.19 5.90 13.12
N ILE A 636 1.23 5.01 12.14
CA ILE A 636 0.31 4.98 11.00
C ILE A 636 -0.45 3.67 11.05
N ASN A 637 -1.78 3.73 11.05
CA ASN A 637 -2.66 2.57 11.08
C ASN A 637 -3.94 2.86 10.26
N SER A 638 -4.95 1.98 10.30
CA SER A 638 -6.18 2.12 9.49
C SER A 638 -6.98 3.39 9.79
N VAL A 639 -6.76 3.99 10.97
CA VAL A 639 -7.46 5.20 11.42
C VAL A 639 -6.74 6.48 10.99
N GLY A 640 -5.48 6.37 10.57
CA GLY A 640 -4.70 7.47 10.01
C GLY A 640 -3.33 7.63 10.66
N VAL A 641 -2.85 8.87 10.68
CA VAL A 641 -1.50 9.24 11.13
C VAL A 641 -1.57 9.90 12.51
N HIS A 642 -0.94 9.28 13.50
CA HIS A 642 -0.88 9.75 14.89
C HIS A 642 0.54 10.20 15.23
N GLN A 643 0.70 11.43 15.72
CA GLN A 643 2.04 12.00 15.96
C GLN A 643 2.22 12.58 17.37
N TRP A 644 3.36 12.31 17.99
CA TRP A 644 3.74 12.84 19.31
C TRP A 644 5.11 13.50 19.25
N THR A 645 5.16 14.78 19.63
CA THR A 645 6.41 15.56 19.79
C THR A 645 6.78 15.79 21.25
N ASP A 646 5.81 15.69 22.17
CA ASP A 646 6.04 15.74 23.62
C ASP A 646 5.91 14.33 24.21
N LEU A 647 6.89 13.49 23.92
CA LEU A 647 6.86 12.07 24.29
C LEU A 647 6.84 11.87 25.81
N ARG A 648 7.47 12.76 26.58
CA ARG A 648 7.52 12.68 28.05
C ARG A 648 6.13 12.80 28.64
N ASN A 649 5.40 13.87 28.29
CA ASN A 649 4.08 14.11 28.87
C ASN A 649 3.00 13.25 28.21
N SER A 650 3.05 13.09 26.89
CA SER A 650 1.99 12.37 26.17
C SER A 650 2.12 10.85 26.25
N LEU A 651 3.32 10.29 26.35
CA LEU A 651 3.51 8.82 26.39
C LEU A 651 4.11 8.33 27.72
N GLY A 652 4.41 9.22 28.67
CA GLY A 652 4.99 8.84 29.96
C GLY A 652 6.42 8.32 29.86
N ILE A 653 7.18 8.80 28.87
CA ILE A 653 8.59 8.42 28.70
C ILE A 653 9.40 8.97 29.88
N PRO A 654 10.14 8.13 30.63
CA PRO A 654 10.67 8.47 31.96
C PRO A 654 12.01 9.19 31.96
N CYS A 655 12.62 9.39 30.79
CA CYS A 655 13.71 10.34 30.65
C CYS A 655 13.13 11.75 30.80
#